data_AF-A0A0D3K341-F1
#
_entry.id   AF-A0A0D3K341-F1
#
_cell.length_a   1.000
_cell.length_b   1.000
_cell.length_c   1.000
_cell.angle_alpha   90.00
_cell.angle_beta   90.00
_cell.angle_gamma   90.00
#
_symmetry.space_group_name_H-M   'P 1'
#
loop_
_entity.id
_entity.type
_entity.pdbx_description
1 polymer ?
#
loop_
_entity_poly.entity_id
_entity_poly.type
_entity_poly.pdbx_seq_one_letter_code
_entity_poly.pdbx_strand_id
1 'polypeptide(L)'
;MWGRYTQAYELLNLGVLLYKQGELKESLEVFREALQVSRKIAGDPQDSLIDSIYHVAKLLVVMGDADSAVPLLREALSVSIEANGKDHEDTLLCARTLMLQDQGELDGAEALHREALEGRRETLGDRHPDTLTTVNNLGGLLRAKGDLDGAEALYREALGARRETLGDRHSDTLTSIYNLGTLLEDRGDLDSAEALYCEALGARRETLGDRHPGTLTSINNLGLLLKDQGRLGDAITLFREALEGRRETLGDRHSDTLTTVNNLGTLLQDQGDLDSAEALYCEALGARRETLGDRHPDTLTSINNLGTLLQDRGDLDSAEALYCEALGARRKTLGDRHSDTLTSINNLGTLLKAKGDLDGAEALYCEALGARRETLGDRHSDTLTSINNLGLLLKDQGRLGDAITLFREELEGCREMLGDRHPSTLTLINNLGTLLKDQGDLDGAEALYCEALGARRETLGDRHPDTLTSINNLGTLLKAKGDLDGAEALYCEALEARRETLGDRHPGTLTSINNLGLLLKAKGDLDSAEMLLREALEARRETLGDRHPSTLTSIYNLGLLLKAKGDLDSAEMLLREALEAKRETLGDRHSDTLTSIYNLGTLLQDQGRLGDAITLFREALEGRRETLGDRHSDTLTTVNNLGTLLQDQGDLDGAEALYCEALGARRETLGDRHPDTLTSINNLGTLLQDQGDLDSAEALYCEALEAKRETLGDRHSDTLTSVNNLGGLLRAKGDLDSAEALYCEALGARRETLGDRHSDTLTSVNNLGFLLHAKGDLDGAEALYCEALGARRETLGDRHPGTLTSIYNLGLLLQDQGRLGDAITLFREELEGCAARYGEGHEETQSSARNLAALLKKAGRQRQADEIAATYGV
;
A
#
# COMPACT_ATOMS: atom_id res chain seq x y z
N MET A 1 -63.01 -5.99 22.50
CA MET A 1 -62.19 -4.90 21.94
C MET A 1 -61.11 -4.51 22.96
N TRP A 2 -61.48 -3.91 24.10
CA TRP A 2 -60.53 -3.49 25.14
C TRP A 2 -59.59 -4.61 25.64
N GLY A 3 -60.10 -5.81 25.92
CA GLY A 3 -59.25 -6.94 26.33
C GLY A 3 -58.24 -7.44 25.28
N ARG A 4 -58.49 -7.23 23.97
CA ARG A 4 -57.52 -7.56 22.91
C ARG A 4 -56.44 -6.47 22.78
N TYR A 5 -56.81 -5.22 23.05
CA TYR A 5 -55.88 -4.11 23.09
C TYR A 5 -54.88 -4.26 24.24
N THR A 6 -55.37 -4.56 25.45
CA THR A 6 -54.51 -4.85 26.61
C THR A 6 -53.58 -6.03 26.35
N GLN A 7 -54.10 -7.09 25.70
CA GLN A 7 -53.29 -8.25 25.32
C GLN A 7 -52.17 -7.91 24.32
N ALA A 8 -52.46 -7.12 23.27
CA ALA A 8 -51.43 -6.67 22.33
C ALA A 8 -50.35 -5.82 23.01
N TYR A 9 -50.76 -4.94 23.93
CA TYR A 9 -49.85 -4.08 24.69
C TYR A 9 -48.96 -4.87 25.68
N GLU A 10 -49.51 -5.88 26.35
CA GLU A 10 -48.74 -6.77 27.23
C GLU A 10 -47.72 -7.59 26.44
N LEU A 11 -48.12 -8.11 25.26
CA LEU A 11 -47.21 -8.83 24.36
C LEU A 11 -46.10 -7.92 23.82
N LEU A 12 -46.41 -6.68 23.43
CA LEU A 12 -45.41 -5.69 23.02
C LEU A 12 -44.36 -5.46 24.13
N ASN A 13 -44.80 -5.26 25.37
CA ASN A 13 -43.88 -5.06 26.49
C ASN A 13 -43.03 -6.30 26.80
N LEU A 14 -43.62 -7.49 26.73
CA LEU A 14 -42.90 -8.75 26.90
C LEU A 14 -41.86 -8.94 25.78
N GLY A 15 -42.22 -8.64 24.53
CA GLY A 15 -41.31 -8.67 23.39
C GLY A 15 -40.12 -7.73 23.57
N VAL A 16 -40.36 -6.50 24.04
CA VAL A 16 -39.29 -5.52 24.35
C VAL A 16 -38.40 -6.02 25.50
N LEU A 17 -38.96 -6.69 26.50
CA LEU A 17 -38.18 -7.21 27.62
C LEU A 17 -37.27 -8.36 27.19
N LEU A 18 -37.78 -9.30 26.39
CA LEU A 18 -36.99 -10.39 25.79
C LEU A 18 -35.90 -9.85 24.86
N TYR A 19 -36.22 -8.82 24.07
CA TYR A 19 -35.24 -8.13 23.23
C TYR A 19 -34.08 -7.55 24.06
N LYS A 20 -34.38 -6.87 25.18
CA LYS A 20 -33.36 -6.33 26.09
C LYS A 20 -32.52 -7.40 26.78
N GLN A 21 -33.00 -8.64 26.83
CA GLN A 21 -32.27 -9.79 27.37
C GLN A 21 -31.43 -10.50 26.30
N GLY A 22 -31.50 -10.07 25.03
CA GLY A 22 -30.80 -10.72 23.91
C GLY A 22 -31.53 -11.93 23.31
N GLU A 23 -32.74 -12.24 23.78
CA GLU A 23 -33.55 -13.38 23.31
C GLU A 23 -34.32 -13.02 22.03
N LEU A 24 -33.60 -12.75 20.95
CA LEU A 24 -34.15 -12.16 19.71
C LEU A 24 -35.22 -13.05 19.05
N LYS A 25 -35.04 -14.38 19.04
CA LYS A 25 -36.00 -15.30 18.43
C LYS A 25 -37.32 -15.34 19.19
N GLU A 26 -37.26 -15.43 20.51
CA GLU A 26 -38.43 -15.46 21.38
C GLU A 26 -39.15 -14.11 21.36
N SER A 27 -38.38 -13.02 21.35
CA SER A 27 -38.91 -11.66 21.14
C SER A 27 -39.67 -11.54 19.82
N LEU A 28 -39.16 -12.10 18.72
CA LEU A 28 -39.82 -12.06 17.41
C LEU A 28 -41.12 -12.84 17.39
N GLU A 29 -41.16 -14.02 18.03
CA GLU A 29 -42.41 -14.78 18.15
C GLU A 29 -43.47 -14.01 18.93
N VAL A 30 -43.08 -13.37 20.04
CA VAL A 30 -43.98 -12.55 20.86
C VAL A 30 -44.45 -11.32 20.11
N PHE A 31 -43.59 -10.63 19.35
CA PHE A 31 -44.00 -9.50 18.52
C PHE A 31 -44.89 -9.92 17.34
N ARG A 32 -44.65 -11.09 16.73
CA ARG A 32 -45.55 -11.64 15.70
C ARG A 32 -46.92 -11.99 16.28
N GLU A 33 -46.97 -12.50 17.50
CA GLU A 33 -48.22 -12.75 18.22
C GLU A 33 -48.94 -11.43 18.52
N ALA A 34 -48.23 -10.40 18.99
CA ALA A 34 -48.77 -9.05 19.18
C ALA A 34 -49.37 -8.51 17.87
N LEU A 35 -48.64 -8.62 16.75
CA LEU A 35 -49.10 -8.21 15.43
C LEU A 35 -50.36 -8.96 14.99
N GLN A 36 -50.44 -10.27 15.22
CA GLN A 36 -51.65 -11.04 14.91
C GLN A 36 -52.86 -10.62 15.75
N VAL A 37 -52.65 -10.27 17.02
CA VAL A 37 -53.71 -9.76 17.90
C VAL A 37 -54.16 -8.38 17.43
N SER A 38 -53.22 -7.48 17.13
CA SER A 38 -53.46 -6.11 16.65
C SER A 38 -54.23 -6.11 15.32
N ARG A 39 -53.88 -6.98 14.36
CA ARG A 39 -54.62 -7.13 13.08
C ARG A 39 -56.08 -7.59 13.25
N LYS A 40 -56.44 -8.19 14.40
CA LYS A 40 -57.80 -8.68 14.71
C LYS A 40 -58.64 -7.68 15.52
N ILE A 41 -58.12 -6.49 15.81
CA ILE A 41 -58.86 -5.40 16.44
C ILE A 41 -59.62 -4.66 15.32
N ALA A 42 -60.95 -4.74 15.34
CA ALA A 42 -61.79 -4.01 14.39
C ALA A 42 -62.15 -2.63 14.98
N GLY A 43 -61.75 -1.55 14.31
CA GLY A 43 -61.95 -0.16 14.76
C GLY A 43 -60.65 0.60 15.04
N ASP A 44 -60.78 1.89 15.35
CA ASP A 44 -59.73 2.91 15.48
C ASP A 44 -59.06 2.91 16.87
N PRO A 45 -58.06 2.03 17.08
CA PRO A 45 -56.73 2.60 17.29
C PRO A 45 -55.69 1.87 16.46
N GLN A 46 -55.28 2.50 15.36
CA GLN A 46 -54.23 1.98 14.47
C GLN A 46 -52.84 2.03 15.12
N ASP A 47 -52.65 2.77 16.22
CA ASP A 47 -51.36 2.88 16.93
C ASP A 47 -50.80 1.52 17.38
N SER A 48 -51.62 0.67 18.01
CA SER A 48 -51.16 -0.68 18.42
C SER A 48 -50.77 -1.56 17.23
N LEU A 49 -51.37 -1.31 16.06
CA LEU A 49 -51.05 -2.03 14.83
C LEU A 49 -49.74 -1.50 14.24
N ILE A 50 -49.57 -0.18 14.17
CA ILE A 50 -48.34 0.48 13.70
C ILE A 50 -47.15 0.06 14.56
N ASP A 51 -47.26 0.13 15.89
CA ASP A 51 -46.21 -0.30 16.83
C ASP A 51 -45.88 -1.78 16.65
N SER A 52 -46.88 -2.65 16.51
CA SER A 52 -46.65 -4.09 16.32
C SER A 52 -45.95 -4.38 14.98
N ILE A 53 -46.34 -3.70 13.89
CA ILE A 53 -45.69 -3.87 12.59
C ILE A 53 -44.25 -3.34 12.67
N TYR A 54 -44.06 -2.15 13.26
CA TYR A 54 -42.75 -1.53 13.41
C TYR A 54 -41.80 -2.37 14.27
N HIS A 55 -42.24 -2.90 15.41
CA HIS A 55 -41.41 -3.75 16.26
C HIS A 55 -41.02 -5.08 15.59
N VAL A 56 -41.95 -5.71 14.85
CA VAL A 56 -41.62 -6.89 14.05
C VAL A 56 -40.62 -6.53 12.96
N ALA A 57 -40.86 -5.45 12.22
CA ALA A 57 -39.98 -5.03 11.13
C ALA A 57 -38.58 -4.64 11.65
N LYS A 58 -38.51 -3.86 12.73
CA LYS A 58 -37.25 -3.48 13.39
C LYS A 58 -36.49 -4.70 13.88
N LEU A 59 -37.17 -5.68 14.46
CA LEU A 59 -36.51 -6.90 14.93
C LEU A 59 -36.05 -7.78 13.77
N LEU A 60 -36.80 -7.83 12.67
CA LEU A 60 -36.35 -8.49 11.42
C LEU A 60 -35.10 -7.80 10.86
N VAL A 61 -35.03 -6.47 10.87
CA VAL A 61 -33.81 -5.72 10.52
C VAL A 61 -32.66 -6.08 11.45
N VAL A 62 -32.87 -6.08 12.78
CA VAL A 62 -31.85 -6.48 13.75
C VAL A 62 -31.38 -7.92 13.53
N MET A 63 -32.26 -8.81 13.07
CA MET A 63 -31.94 -10.19 12.74
C MET A 63 -31.38 -10.38 11.32
N GLY A 64 -31.24 -9.31 10.53
CA GLY A 64 -30.69 -9.33 9.17
C GLY A 64 -31.67 -9.77 8.06
N ASP A 65 -32.97 -9.78 8.30
CA ASP A 65 -34.03 -10.13 7.33
C ASP A 65 -34.69 -8.86 6.75
N ALA A 66 -33.91 -8.10 5.98
CA ALA A 66 -34.36 -6.86 5.36
C ALA A 66 -35.51 -7.10 4.35
N ASP A 67 -35.47 -8.22 3.61
CA ASP A 67 -36.50 -8.58 2.62
C ASP A 67 -37.89 -8.73 3.23
N SER A 68 -37.98 -9.30 4.43
CA SER A 68 -39.26 -9.39 5.15
C SER A 68 -39.61 -8.10 5.90
N ALA A 69 -38.61 -7.31 6.30
CA ALA A 69 -38.80 -6.06 7.01
C ALA A 69 -39.33 -4.93 6.13
N VAL A 70 -38.78 -4.75 4.92
CA VAL A 70 -39.13 -3.65 4.00
C VAL A 70 -40.63 -3.60 3.67
N PRO A 71 -41.30 -4.72 3.29
CA PRO A 71 -42.75 -4.71 3.06
C PRO A 71 -43.56 -4.34 4.30
N LEU A 72 -43.12 -4.76 5.49
CA LEU A 72 -43.76 -4.41 6.75
C LEU A 72 -43.54 -2.93 7.10
N LEU A 73 -42.35 -2.38 6.83
CA LEU A 73 -42.09 -0.95 7.00
C LEU A 73 -42.93 -0.10 6.05
N ARG A 74 -43.13 -0.56 4.80
CA ARG A 74 -44.06 0.08 3.84
C ARG A 74 -45.51 -0.02 4.30
N GLU A 75 -45.94 -1.17 4.83
CA GLU A 75 -47.26 -1.35 5.44
C GLU A 75 -47.43 -0.37 6.61
N ALA A 76 -46.50 -0.36 7.57
CA ALA A 76 -46.53 0.54 8.73
C ALA A 76 -46.54 2.01 8.31
N LEU A 77 -45.73 2.39 7.31
CA LEU A 77 -45.68 3.75 6.80
C LEU A 77 -47.02 4.16 6.18
N SER A 78 -47.62 3.30 5.34
CA SER A 78 -48.93 3.59 4.71
C SER A 78 -50.06 3.72 5.72
N VAL A 79 -50.11 2.80 6.68
CA VAL A 79 -51.09 2.77 7.78
C VAL A 79 -50.92 3.99 8.68
N SER A 80 -49.68 4.37 8.98
CA SER A 80 -49.37 5.55 9.80
C SER A 80 -49.72 6.87 9.08
N ILE A 81 -49.47 6.99 7.78
CA ILE A 81 -49.89 8.16 6.99
C ILE A 81 -51.42 8.31 6.99
N GLU A 82 -52.16 7.21 6.84
CA GLU A 82 -53.62 7.23 6.82
C GLU A 82 -54.25 7.53 8.20
N ALA A 83 -53.68 6.98 9.28
CA ALA A 83 -54.22 7.12 10.62
C ALA A 83 -53.80 8.41 11.30
N ASN A 84 -52.50 8.72 11.24
CA ASN A 84 -51.87 9.72 12.11
C ASN A 84 -51.40 10.94 11.31
N GLY A 85 -51.45 10.88 9.97
CA GLY A 85 -50.98 11.94 9.07
C GLY A 85 -49.47 11.91 8.88
N LYS A 86 -48.99 12.58 7.83
CA LYS A 86 -47.58 12.57 7.43
C LYS A 86 -46.62 13.13 8.48
N ASP A 87 -47.11 14.00 9.35
CA ASP A 87 -46.28 14.73 10.32
C ASP A 87 -46.12 14.00 11.66
N HIS A 88 -46.75 12.82 11.80
CA HIS A 88 -46.71 12.03 13.03
C HIS A 88 -45.35 11.35 13.24
N GLU A 89 -44.92 11.22 14.49
CA GLU A 89 -43.60 10.68 14.82
C GLU A 89 -43.40 9.24 14.30
N ASP A 90 -44.42 8.39 14.42
CA ASP A 90 -44.37 7.02 13.92
C ASP A 90 -44.24 6.93 12.39
N THR A 91 -44.86 7.88 11.67
CA THR A 91 -44.74 7.98 10.21
C THR A 91 -43.30 8.32 9.83
N LEU A 92 -42.72 9.31 10.52
CA LEU A 92 -41.34 9.72 10.31
C LEU A 92 -40.34 8.62 10.70
N LEU A 93 -40.63 7.87 11.78
CA LEU A 93 -39.79 6.77 12.24
C LEU A 93 -39.83 5.58 11.27
N CYS A 94 -41.00 5.25 10.71
CA CYS A 94 -41.16 4.23 9.68
C CYS A 94 -40.44 4.64 8.39
N ALA A 95 -40.59 5.89 7.95
CA ALA A 95 -39.92 6.41 6.75
C ALA A 95 -38.38 6.37 6.90
N ARG A 96 -37.86 6.77 8.06
CA ARG A 96 -36.42 6.69 8.36
C ARG A 96 -35.91 5.26 8.39
N THR A 97 -36.64 4.35 9.02
CA THR A 97 -36.22 2.94 9.13
C THR A 97 -36.27 2.25 7.77
N LEU A 98 -37.28 2.56 6.94
CA LEU A 98 -37.38 2.09 5.56
C LEU A 98 -36.20 2.57 4.71
N MET A 99 -35.84 3.85 4.83
CA MET A 99 -34.70 4.46 4.14
C MET A 99 -33.36 3.80 4.47
N LEU A 100 -33.12 3.46 5.75
CA LEU A 100 -31.89 2.74 6.15
C LEU A 100 -31.78 1.34 5.54
N GLN A 101 -32.89 0.79 5.02
CA GLN A 101 -32.95 -0.55 4.42
C GLN A 101 -33.10 -0.51 2.89
N ASP A 102 -33.64 0.58 2.34
CA ASP A 102 -33.95 0.76 0.92
C ASP A 102 -33.34 2.08 0.42
N GLN A 103 -32.06 2.03 0.02
CA GLN A 103 -31.26 3.19 -0.41
C GLN A 103 -31.84 3.93 -1.63
N GLY A 104 -32.86 3.38 -2.31
CA GLY A 104 -33.49 3.97 -3.50
C GLY A 104 -34.60 5.00 -3.24
N GLU A 105 -35.09 5.17 -2.00
CA GLU A 105 -36.22 6.09 -1.69
C GLU A 105 -35.84 7.33 -0.84
N LEU A 106 -34.56 7.71 -0.84
CA LEU A 106 -34.04 8.83 -0.05
C LEU A 106 -34.73 10.18 -0.34
N ASP A 107 -35.21 10.42 -1.57
CA ASP A 107 -35.92 11.65 -1.96
C ASP A 107 -37.34 11.71 -1.39
N GLY A 108 -38.03 10.57 -1.31
CA GLY A 108 -39.36 10.47 -0.72
C GLY A 108 -39.33 10.69 0.79
N ALA A 109 -38.37 10.07 1.48
CA ALA A 109 -38.17 10.27 2.92
C ALA A 109 -37.81 11.73 3.27
N GLU A 110 -37.04 12.39 2.42
CA GLU A 110 -36.68 13.81 2.59
C GLU A 110 -37.87 14.73 2.42
N ALA A 111 -38.67 14.52 1.38
CA ALA A 111 -39.87 15.29 1.16
C ALA A 111 -40.82 15.18 2.36
N LEU A 112 -41.00 13.97 2.91
CA LEU A 112 -41.81 13.73 4.10
C LEU A 112 -41.23 14.40 5.36
N HIS A 113 -39.92 14.30 5.59
CA HIS A 113 -39.29 14.98 6.74
C HIS A 113 -39.31 16.50 6.64
N ARG A 114 -39.22 17.07 5.43
CA ARG A 114 -39.36 18.52 5.22
C ARG A 114 -40.79 19.00 5.42
N GLU A 115 -41.77 18.28 4.86
CA GLU A 115 -43.21 18.56 5.05
C GLU A 115 -43.57 18.52 6.54
N ALA A 116 -43.13 17.48 7.24
CA ALA A 116 -43.36 17.33 8.68
C ALA A 116 -42.64 18.37 9.53
N LEU A 117 -41.43 18.80 9.13
CA LEU A 117 -40.71 19.86 9.82
C LEU A 117 -41.46 21.20 9.68
N GLU A 118 -41.94 21.53 8.48
CA GLU A 118 -42.72 22.74 8.23
C GLU A 118 -44.02 22.74 9.06
N GLY A 119 -44.78 21.65 9.02
CA GLY A 119 -46.00 21.49 9.82
C GLY A 119 -45.77 21.59 11.33
N ARG A 120 -44.70 20.98 11.86
CA ARG A 120 -44.34 21.06 13.29
C ARG A 120 -43.87 22.45 13.71
N ARG A 121 -43.15 23.17 12.84
CA ARG A 121 -42.78 24.57 13.11
C ARG A 121 -44.00 25.47 13.19
N GLU A 122 -44.99 25.28 12.32
CA GLU A 122 -46.23 26.05 12.35
C GLU A 122 -47.12 25.73 13.57
N THR A 123 -47.20 24.46 13.96
CA THR A 123 -48.16 24.00 14.99
C THR A 123 -47.59 24.02 16.41
N LEU A 124 -46.34 23.59 16.59
CA LEU A 124 -45.68 23.42 17.89
C LEU A 124 -44.62 24.50 18.14
N GLY A 125 -44.15 25.16 17.09
CA GLY A 125 -43.06 26.13 17.13
C GLY A 125 -41.67 25.50 17.01
N ASP A 126 -40.68 26.34 16.69
CA ASP A 126 -39.30 25.92 16.40
C ASP A 126 -38.59 25.25 17.58
N ARG A 127 -39.01 25.55 18.82
CA ARG A 127 -38.34 25.10 20.04
C ARG A 127 -38.99 23.88 20.69
N HIS A 128 -40.06 23.34 20.10
CA HIS A 128 -40.72 22.18 20.66
C HIS A 128 -39.83 20.93 20.52
N PRO A 129 -39.72 20.05 21.55
CA PRO A 129 -38.89 18.85 21.49
C PRO A 129 -39.09 18.02 20.22
N ASP A 130 -40.33 17.82 19.81
CA ASP A 130 -40.69 17.04 18.62
C ASP A 130 -40.27 17.72 17.31
N THR A 131 -40.31 19.05 17.25
CA THR A 131 -39.78 19.82 16.12
C THR A 131 -38.27 19.63 16.04
N LEU A 132 -37.57 19.75 17.17
CA LEU A 132 -36.11 19.58 17.23
C LEU A 132 -35.67 18.14 16.93
N THR A 133 -36.47 17.14 17.29
CA THR A 133 -36.26 15.75 16.89
C THR A 133 -36.38 15.59 15.37
N THR A 134 -37.37 16.21 14.74
CA THR A 134 -37.49 16.21 13.27
C THR A 134 -36.33 16.93 12.59
N VAL A 135 -35.88 18.09 13.10
CA VAL A 135 -34.69 18.80 12.62
C VAL A 135 -33.46 17.89 12.66
N ASN A 136 -33.25 17.20 13.79
CA ASN A 136 -32.12 16.31 13.97
C ASN A 136 -32.19 15.08 13.04
N ASN A 137 -33.39 14.52 12.82
CA ASN A 137 -33.59 13.40 11.91
C ASN A 137 -33.39 13.80 10.44
N LEU A 138 -33.85 14.99 10.03
CA LEU A 138 -33.60 15.54 8.70
C LEU A 138 -32.12 15.84 8.49
N GLY A 139 -31.40 16.33 9.50
CA GLY A 139 -29.94 16.50 9.44
C GLY A 139 -29.23 15.18 9.16
N GLY A 140 -29.66 14.08 9.80
CA GLY A 140 -29.12 12.74 9.53
C GLY A 140 -29.39 12.25 8.11
N LEU A 141 -30.55 12.59 7.56
CA LEU A 141 -30.90 12.27 6.19
C LEU A 141 -30.03 13.02 5.17
N LEU A 142 -29.82 14.32 5.37
CA LEU A 142 -28.96 15.13 4.50
C LEU A 142 -27.52 14.66 4.55
N ARG A 143 -27.01 14.31 5.74
CA ARG A 143 -25.68 13.70 5.91
C ARG A 143 -25.55 12.41 5.08
N ALA A 144 -26.53 11.52 5.16
CA ALA A 144 -26.53 10.27 4.40
C ALA A 144 -26.60 10.47 2.87
N LYS A 145 -27.15 11.61 2.41
CA LYS A 145 -27.13 12.03 0.99
C LYS A 145 -25.82 12.72 0.57
N GLY A 146 -24.93 13.01 1.52
CA GLY A 146 -23.72 13.80 1.28
C GLY A 146 -23.93 15.32 1.29
N ASP A 147 -25.15 15.82 1.58
CA ASP A 147 -25.38 17.26 1.84
C ASP A 147 -24.94 17.62 3.26
N LEU A 148 -23.62 17.71 3.45
CA LEU A 148 -23.03 17.99 4.74
C LEU A 148 -23.34 19.41 5.22
N ASP A 149 -23.50 20.39 4.32
CA ASP A 149 -23.83 21.79 4.66
C ASP A 149 -25.26 21.92 5.21
N GLY A 150 -26.23 21.31 4.52
CA GLY A 150 -27.61 21.26 4.99
C GLY A 150 -27.74 20.51 6.32
N ALA A 151 -27.03 19.39 6.47
CA ALA A 151 -26.98 18.64 7.72
C ALA A 151 -26.43 19.46 8.89
N GLU A 152 -25.35 20.22 8.66
CA GLU A 152 -24.70 21.02 9.70
C GLU A 152 -25.60 22.14 10.21
N ALA A 153 -26.28 22.83 9.29
CA ALA A 153 -27.20 23.90 9.63
C ALA A 153 -28.32 23.38 10.57
N LEU A 154 -28.90 22.23 10.24
CA LEU A 154 -29.95 21.60 11.03
C LEU A 154 -29.43 21.09 12.38
N TYR A 155 -28.25 20.44 12.41
CA TYR A 155 -27.68 19.97 13.68
C TYR A 155 -27.31 21.13 14.62
N ARG A 156 -26.75 22.22 14.12
CA ARG A 156 -26.46 23.41 14.93
C ARG A 156 -27.73 24.09 15.42
N GLU A 157 -28.76 24.17 14.59
CA GLU A 157 -30.08 24.67 15.00
C GLU A 157 -30.66 23.82 16.14
N ALA A 158 -30.73 22.50 15.96
CA ALA A 158 -31.25 21.58 16.96
C ALA A 158 -30.45 21.65 18.28
N LEU A 159 -29.12 21.68 18.18
CA LEU A 159 -28.24 21.76 19.35
C LEU A 159 -28.43 23.08 20.11
N GLY A 160 -28.44 24.23 19.41
CA GLY A 160 -28.63 25.53 20.03
C GLY A 160 -29.95 25.65 20.76
N ALA A 161 -31.05 25.22 20.11
CA ALA A 161 -32.36 25.23 20.73
C ALA A 161 -32.45 24.31 21.96
N ARG A 162 -31.92 23.07 21.87
CA ARG A 162 -31.92 22.12 23.00
C ARG A 162 -31.05 22.58 24.17
N ARG A 163 -29.91 23.21 23.92
CA ARG A 163 -29.10 23.83 24.99
C ARG A 163 -29.89 24.92 25.74
N GLU A 164 -30.61 25.77 25.01
CA GLU A 164 -31.42 26.83 25.64
C GLU A 164 -32.63 26.29 26.41
N THR A 165 -33.32 25.27 25.90
CA THR A 165 -34.59 24.80 26.48
C THR A 165 -34.44 23.68 27.50
N LEU A 166 -33.51 22.75 27.26
CA LEU A 166 -33.33 21.52 28.06
C LEU A 166 -32.02 21.57 28.88
N GLY A 167 -31.09 22.45 28.53
CA GLY A 167 -29.77 22.56 29.13
C GLY A 167 -28.76 21.58 28.53
N ASP A 168 -27.47 21.80 28.84
CA ASP A 168 -26.34 21.07 28.25
C ASP A 168 -26.28 19.59 28.64
N ARG A 169 -26.92 19.22 29.75
CA ARG A 169 -26.87 17.87 30.33
C ARG A 169 -28.04 16.97 29.93
N HIS A 170 -29.01 17.47 29.18
CA HIS A 170 -30.17 16.68 28.78
C HIS A 170 -29.79 15.63 27.72
N SER A 171 -30.42 14.45 27.77
CA SER A 171 -30.13 13.34 26.84
C SER A 171 -30.16 13.77 25.38
N ASP A 172 -31.16 14.57 25.03
CA ASP A 172 -31.42 15.00 23.66
C ASP A 172 -30.42 16.05 23.19
N THR A 173 -29.96 16.92 24.10
CA THR A 173 -28.86 17.86 23.84
C THR A 173 -27.59 17.08 23.55
N LEU A 174 -27.28 16.07 24.36
CA LEU A 174 -26.11 15.21 24.20
C LEU A 174 -26.17 14.37 22.91
N THR A 175 -27.35 13.94 22.49
CA THR A 175 -27.55 13.29 21.19
C THR A 175 -27.30 14.25 20.02
N SER A 176 -27.70 15.52 20.14
CA SER A 176 -27.40 16.54 19.12
C SER A 176 -25.91 16.91 19.07
N ILE A 177 -25.23 16.98 20.23
CA ILE A 177 -23.76 17.15 20.30
C ILE A 177 -23.06 16.01 19.57
N TYR A 178 -23.48 14.77 19.83
CA TYR A 178 -22.95 13.59 19.16
C TYR A 178 -23.17 13.63 17.64
N ASN A 179 -24.39 13.89 17.18
CA ASN A 179 -24.69 13.94 15.75
C ASN A 179 -23.90 15.04 15.03
N LEU A 180 -23.70 16.19 15.65
CA LEU A 180 -22.83 17.24 15.11
C LEU A 180 -21.37 16.80 15.08
N GLY A 181 -20.88 16.12 16.12
CA GLY A 181 -19.54 15.52 16.15
C GLY A 181 -19.33 14.56 14.98
N THR A 182 -20.28 13.64 14.74
CA THR A 182 -20.19 12.69 13.61
C THR A 182 -20.19 13.37 12.24
N LEU A 183 -20.84 14.53 12.12
CA LEU A 183 -20.84 15.29 10.87
C LEU A 183 -19.49 15.99 10.64
N LEU A 184 -18.88 16.52 11.70
CA LEU A 184 -17.58 17.17 11.62
C LEU A 184 -16.47 16.14 11.31
N GLU A 185 -16.61 14.93 11.85
CA GLU A 185 -15.78 13.77 11.50
C GLU A 185 -15.86 13.45 10.01
N ASP A 186 -17.06 13.35 9.42
CA ASP A 186 -17.24 13.14 7.97
C ASP A 186 -16.62 14.28 7.11
N ARG A 187 -16.45 15.48 7.68
CA ARG A 187 -15.77 16.61 7.03
C ARG A 187 -14.26 16.62 7.23
N GLY A 188 -13.73 15.76 8.10
CA GLY A 188 -12.33 15.75 8.50
C GLY A 188 -11.95 16.79 9.56
N ASP A 189 -12.91 17.50 10.17
CA ASP A 189 -12.65 18.41 11.30
C ASP A 189 -12.63 17.62 12.62
N LEU A 190 -11.58 16.81 12.78
CA LEU A 190 -11.45 15.85 13.88
C LEU A 190 -11.28 16.53 15.24
N ASP A 191 -10.65 17.71 15.29
CA ASP A 191 -10.42 18.46 16.55
C ASP A 191 -11.75 18.98 17.13
N SER A 192 -12.61 19.55 16.27
CA SER A 192 -13.92 20.01 16.69
C SER A 192 -14.85 18.85 17.07
N ALA A 193 -14.75 17.73 16.35
CA ALA A 193 -15.46 16.50 16.70
C ALA A 193 -15.02 15.96 18.07
N GLU A 194 -13.71 15.94 18.37
CA GLU A 194 -13.17 15.49 19.66
C GLU A 194 -13.67 16.35 20.81
N ALA A 195 -13.69 17.68 20.63
CA ALA A 195 -14.20 18.60 21.63
C ALA A 195 -15.68 18.31 21.97
N LEU A 196 -16.52 18.06 20.96
CA LEU A 196 -17.93 17.73 21.15
C LEU A 196 -18.12 16.34 21.79
N TYR A 197 -17.35 15.33 21.38
CA TYR A 197 -17.41 14.00 22.01
C TYR A 197 -16.92 14.01 23.45
N CYS A 198 -15.86 14.75 23.77
CA CYS A 198 -15.38 14.95 25.13
C CYS A 198 -16.43 15.68 26.00
N GLU A 199 -17.08 16.71 25.46
CA GLU A 199 -18.17 17.42 26.15
C GLU A 199 -19.33 16.45 26.47
N ALA A 200 -19.79 15.70 25.46
CA ALA A 200 -20.90 14.76 25.63
C ALA A 200 -20.54 13.63 26.61
N LEU A 201 -19.33 13.09 26.54
CA LEU A 201 -18.84 12.05 27.43
C LEU A 201 -18.75 12.56 28.88
N GLY A 202 -18.16 13.74 29.10
CA GLY A 202 -18.04 14.34 30.43
C GLY A 202 -19.40 14.55 31.09
N ALA A 203 -20.36 15.11 30.34
CA ALA A 203 -21.72 15.31 30.83
C ALA A 203 -22.44 13.98 31.15
N ARG A 204 -22.26 12.93 30.33
CA ARG A 204 -22.85 11.60 30.59
C ARG A 204 -22.21 10.90 31.80
N ARG A 205 -20.90 10.99 31.99
CA ARG A 205 -20.21 10.46 33.18
C ARG A 205 -20.75 11.11 34.46
N GLU A 206 -20.90 12.43 34.47
CA GLU A 206 -21.42 13.16 35.64
C GLU A 206 -22.90 12.85 35.96
N THR A 207 -23.73 12.67 34.93
CA THR A 207 -25.19 12.53 35.10
C THR A 207 -25.66 11.09 35.28
N LEU A 208 -25.06 10.15 34.53
CA LEU A 208 -25.50 8.77 34.44
C LEU A 208 -24.49 7.79 35.06
N GLY A 209 -23.25 8.23 35.30
CA GLY A 209 -22.15 7.40 35.77
C GLY A 209 -21.41 6.66 34.65
N ASP A 210 -20.24 6.10 35.00
CA ASP A 210 -19.31 5.48 34.04
C ASP A 210 -19.84 4.18 33.41
N ARG A 211 -20.69 3.45 34.14
CA ARG A 211 -21.24 2.16 33.71
C ARG A 211 -22.57 2.27 32.96
N HIS A 212 -23.11 3.47 32.77
CA HIS A 212 -24.37 3.61 32.04
C HIS A 212 -24.19 3.31 30.54
N PRO A 213 -25.11 2.58 29.88
CA PRO A 213 -24.98 2.22 28.46
C PRO A 213 -24.66 3.41 27.54
N GLY A 214 -25.35 4.54 27.71
CA GLY A 214 -25.08 5.76 26.94
C GLY A 214 -23.70 6.38 27.18
N THR A 215 -23.11 6.20 28.36
CA THR A 215 -21.73 6.61 28.65
C THR A 215 -20.76 5.68 27.92
N LEU A 216 -20.98 4.37 28.00
CA LEU A 216 -20.16 3.35 27.31
C LEU A 216 -20.25 3.45 25.77
N THR A 217 -21.38 3.89 25.21
CA THR A 217 -21.50 4.25 23.78
C THR A 217 -20.65 5.47 23.45
N SER A 218 -20.64 6.49 24.31
CA SER A 218 -19.84 7.70 24.07
C SER A 218 -18.34 7.43 24.18
N ILE A 219 -17.92 6.57 25.11
CA ILE A 219 -16.53 6.10 25.22
C ILE A 219 -16.10 5.35 23.95
N ASN A 220 -16.92 4.42 23.46
CA ASN A 220 -16.67 3.68 22.22
C ASN A 220 -16.50 4.63 21.01
N ASN A 221 -17.37 5.63 20.89
CA ASN A 221 -17.36 6.55 19.75
C ASN A 221 -16.16 7.52 19.81
N LEU A 222 -15.82 8.02 21.00
CA LEU A 222 -14.57 8.78 21.17
C LEU A 222 -13.35 7.91 20.84
N GLY A 223 -13.37 6.63 21.22
CA GLY A 223 -12.32 5.68 20.85
C GLY A 223 -12.15 5.53 19.33
N LEU A 224 -13.26 5.48 18.56
CA LEU A 224 -13.20 5.46 17.10
C LEU A 224 -12.59 6.74 16.53
N LEU A 225 -12.99 7.92 17.03
CA LEU A 225 -12.40 9.18 16.58
C LEU A 225 -10.88 9.24 16.86
N LEU A 226 -10.46 8.79 18.04
CA LEU A 226 -9.03 8.75 18.40
C LEU A 226 -8.25 7.78 17.51
N LYS A 227 -8.87 6.69 17.04
CA LYS A 227 -8.30 5.81 16.03
C LYS A 227 -8.05 6.58 14.73
N ASP A 228 -9.04 7.33 14.26
CA ASP A 228 -8.95 8.07 12.99
C ASP A 228 -7.93 9.22 13.07
N GLN A 229 -7.70 9.78 14.25
CA GLN A 229 -6.58 10.69 14.54
C GLN A 229 -5.20 10.00 14.65
N GLY A 230 -5.14 8.66 14.56
CA GLY A 230 -3.90 7.87 14.72
C GLY A 230 -3.45 7.65 16.17
N ARG A 231 -4.24 8.05 17.16
CA ARG A 231 -3.96 7.90 18.60
C ARG A 231 -4.40 6.54 19.14
N LEU A 232 -3.85 5.47 18.55
CA LEU A 232 -4.24 4.08 18.82
C LEU A 232 -4.18 3.70 20.32
N GLY A 233 -3.15 4.15 21.06
CA GLY A 233 -3.01 3.83 22.49
C GLY A 233 -4.14 4.39 23.36
N ASP A 234 -4.58 5.61 23.06
CA ASP A 234 -5.69 6.25 23.77
C ASP A 234 -7.02 5.57 23.40
N ALA A 235 -7.20 5.25 22.12
CA ALA A 235 -8.36 4.50 21.63
C ALA A 235 -8.48 3.13 22.33
N ILE A 236 -7.40 2.35 22.39
CA ILE A 236 -7.36 1.04 23.06
C ILE A 236 -7.74 1.17 24.55
N THR A 237 -7.29 2.23 25.21
CA THR A 237 -7.62 2.49 26.61
C THR A 237 -9.12 2.71 26.80
N LEU A 238 -9.73 3.56 25.96
CA LEU A 238 -11.18 3.79 25.99
C LEU A 238 -11.98 2.54 25.63
N PHE A 239 -11.54 1.77 24.64
CA PHE A 239 -12.22 0.52 24.25
C PHE A 239 -12.15 -0.55 25.33
N ARG A 240 -11.03 -0.66 26.05
CA ARG A 240 -10.93 -1.55 27.23
C ARG A 240 -11.88 -1.11 28.34
N GLU A 241 -11.95 0.18 28.62
CA GLU A 241 -12.90 0.74 29.61
C GLU A 241 -14.36 0.44 29.22
N ALA A 242 -14.71 0.70 27.95
CA ALA A 242 -16.05 0.43 27.42
C ALA A 242 -16.38 -1.06 27.47
N LEU A 243 -15.43 -1.93 27.11
CA LEU A 243 -15.62 -3.38 27.12
C LEU A 243 -15.85 -3.91 28.52
N GLU A 244 -15.03 -3.49 29.50
CA GLU A 244 -15.20 -3.88 30.90
C GLU A 244 -16.58 -3.46 31.43
N GLY A 245 -16.97 -2.21 31.17
CA GLY A 245 -18.29 -1.72 31.59
C GLY A 245 -19.46 -2.45 30.92
N ARG A 246 -19.35 -2.79 29.63
CA ARG A 246 -20.40 -3.55 28.92
C ARG A 246 -20.48 -5.01 29.37
N ARG A 247 -19.35 -5.67 29.64
CA ARG A 247 -19.33 -7.02 30.22
C ARG A 247 -20.02 -7.06 31.58
N GLU A 248 -19.74 -6.09 32.44
CA GLU A 248 -20.38 -6.02 33.77
C GLU A 248 -21.89 -5.75 33.71
N THR A 249 -22.34 -4.89 32.78
CA THR A 249 -23.73 -4.39 32.77
C THR A 249 -24.67 -5.15 31.85
N LEU A 250 -24.17 -5.58 30.68
CA LEU A 250 -24.95 -6.24 29.64
C LEU A 250 -24.59 -7.73 29.49
N GLY A 251 -23.42 -8.14 30.01
CA GLY A 251 -22.89 -9.50 29.89
C GLY A 251 -22.06 -9.70 28.61
N ASP A 252 -21.34 -10.82 28.57
CA ASP A 252 -20.37 -11.14 27.51
C ASP A 252 -21.04 -11.39 26.14
N ARG A 253 -22.29 -11.85 26.14
CA ARG A 253 -23.01 -12.27 24.92
C ARG A 253 -23.87 -11.16 24.30
N HIS A 254 -23.93 -9.99 24.91
CA HIS A 254 -24.75 -8.90 24.41
C HIS A 254 -24.15 -8.30 23.12
N SER A 255 -24.98 -7.93 22.15
CA SER A 255 -24.52 -7.42 20.84
C SER A 255 -23.56 -6.23 20.98
N ASP A 256 -23.88 -5.27 21.84
CA ASP A 256 -23.01 -4.12 22.12
C ASP A 256 -21.66 -4.53 22.73
N THR A 257 -21.62 -5.55 23.58
CA THR A 257 -20.37 -6.07 24.14
C THR A 257 -19.52 -6.68 23.02
N LEU A 258 -20.11 -7.56 22.21
CA LEU A 258 -19.44 -8.23 21.10
C LEU A 258 -18.96 -7.26 20.01
N THR A 259 -19.69 -6.18 19.78
CA THR A 259 -19.26 -5.09 18.88
C THR A 259 -18.02 -4.38 19.43
N THR A 260 -17.95 -4.17 20.74
CA THR A 260 -16.78 -3.57 21.39
C THR A 260 -15.58 -4.52 21.36
N VAL A 261 -15.82 -5.84 21.53
CA VAL A 261 -14.79 -6.88 21.37
C VAL A 261 -14.20 -6.85 19.96
N ASN A 262 -15.04 -6.83 18.91
CA ASN A 262 -14.58 -6.72 17.53
C ASN A 262 -13.76 -5.44 17.29
N ASN A 263 -14.26 -4.28 17.73
CA ASN A 263 -13.57 -3.01 17.52
C ASN A 263 -12.22 -2.96 18.25
N LEU A 264 -12.14 -3.51 19.47
CA LEU A 264 -10.87 -3.66 20.19
C LEU A 264 -9.93 -4.63 19.47
N GLY A 265 -10.45 -5.72 18.89
CA GLY A 265 -9.69 -6.63 18.03
C GLY A 265 -9.05 -5.90 16.85
N THR A 266 -9.82 -5.05 16.16
CA THR A 266 -9.32 -4.23 15.04
C THR A 266 -8.21 -3.28 15.49
N LEU A 267 -8.36 -2.63 16.65
CA LEU A 267 -7.33 -1.74 17.18
C LEU A 267 -6.03 -2.46 17.56
N LEU A 268 -6.14 -3.66 18.12
CA LEU A 268 -4.96 -4.47 18.46
C LEU A 268 -4.27 -4.99 17.20
N GLN A 269 -5.04 -5.36 16.17
CA GLN A 269 -4.52 -5.68 14.85
C GLN A 269 -3.77 -4.49 14.22
N ASP A 270 -4.36 -3.29 14.24
CA ASP A 270 -3.73 -2.06 13.75
C ASP A 270 -2.45 -1.71 14.54
N GLN A 271 -2.36 -2.10 15.81
CA GLN A 271 -1.16 -1.97 16.65
C GLN A 271 -0.10 -3.05 16.37
N GLY A 272 -0.46 -4.14 15.69
CA GLY A 272 0.39 -5.31 15.42
C GLY A 272 0.30 -6.43 16.45
N ASP A 273 -0.56 -6.32 17.48
CA ASP A 273 -0.82 -7.38 18.46
C ASP A 273 -1.85 -8.39 17.91
N LEU A 274 -1.41 -9.16 16.93
CA LEU A 274 -2.25 -10.09 16.17
C LEU A 274 -2.80 -11.23 17.05
N ASP A 275 -2.04 -11.71 18.04
CA ASP A 275 -2.49 -12.82 18.91
C ASP A 275 -3.64 -12.38 19.82
N SER A 276 -3.57 -11.18 20.41
CA SER A 276 -4.68 -10.65 21.22
C SER A 276 -5.89 -10.32 20.35
N ALA A 277 -5.69 -9.80 19.14
CA ALA A 277 -6.77 -9.56 18.18
C ALA A 277 -7.49 -10.87 17.79
N GLU A 278 -6.74 -11.96 17.54
CA GLU A 278 -7.29 -13.27 17.20
C GLU A 278 -8.19 -13.80 18.31
N ALA A 279 -7.72 -13.71 19.56
CA ALA A 279 -8.48 -14.16 20.73
C ALA A 279 -9.83 -13.43 20.83
N LEU A 280 -9.84 -12.10 20.62
CA LEU A 280 -11.06 -11.30 20.66
C LEU A 280 -11.99 -11.60 19.48
N TYR A 281 -11.47 -11.73 18.25
CA TYR A 281 -12.31 -12.09 17.10
C TYR A 281 -12.90 -13.49 17.23
N CYS A 282 -12.15 -14.46 17.75
CA CYS A 282 -12.65 -15.81 18.02
C CYS A 282 -13.72 -15.82 19.11
N GLU A 283 -13.53 -15.05 20.18
CA GLU A 283 -14.54 -14.84 21.23
C GLU A 283 -15.83 -14.26 20.63
N ALA A 284 -15.72 -13.16 19.87
CA ALA A 284 -16.86 -12.51 19.25
C ALA A 284 -17.59 -13.41 18.25
N LEU A 285 -16.84 -14.10 17.39
CA LEU A 285 -17.38 -15.02 16.40
C LEU A 285 -18.10 -16.22 17.05
N GLY A 286 -17.49 -16.84 18.06
CA GLY A 286 -18.10 -17.95 18.79
C GLY A 286 -19.43 -17.55 19.44
N ALA A 287 -19.43 -16.40 20.14
CA ALA A 287 -20.64 -15.89 20.78
C ALA A 287 -21.73 -15.52 19.76
N ARG A 288 -21.39 -14.88 18.64
CA ARG A 288 -22.34 -14.52 17.57
C ARG A 288 -22.90 -15.75 16.84
N ARG A 289 -22.08 -16.78 16.58
CA ARG A 289 -22.56 -18.06 16.01
C ARG A 289 -23.57 -18.74 16.94
N GLU A 290 -23.32 -18.78 18.25
CA GLU A 290 -24.25 -19.39 19.21
C GLU A 290 -25.57 -18.62 19.33
N THR A 291 -25.52 -17.28 19.37
CA THR A 291 -26.68 -16.43 19.67
C THR A 291 -27.50 -16.07 18.42
N LEU A 292 -26.82 -15.68 17.35
CA LEU A 292 -27.42 -15.15 16.12
C LEU A 292 -27.45 -16.19 14.98
N GLY A 293 -26.56 -17.17 15.02
CA GLY A 293 -26.37 -18.18 13.97
C GLY A 293 -25.40 -17.75 12.87
N ASP A 294 -25.06 -18.69 11.99
CA ASP A 294 -23.98 -18.53 11.00
C ASP A 294 -24.29 -17.53 9.87
N ARG A 295 -25.56 -17.24 9.63
CA ARG A 295 -26.01 -16.39 8.51
C ARG A 295 -26.29 -14.94 8.90
N HIS A 296 -26.14 -14.61 10.18
CA HIS A 296 -26.45 -13.27 10.65
C HIS A 296 -25.39 -12.27 10.16
N PRO A 297 -25.76 -11.04 9.73
CA PRO A 297 -24.81 -10.03 9.24
C PRO A 297 -23.64 -9.77 10.20
N ASP A 298 -23.92 -9.68 11.50
CA ASP A 298 -22.89 -9.53 12.54
C ASP A 298 -21.93 -10.72 12.63
N THR A 299 -22.44 -11.95 12.52
CA THR A 299 -21.60 -13.17 12.49
C THR A 299 -20.70 -13.14 11.26
N LEU A 300 -21.27 -12.83 10.10
CA LEU A 300 -20.55 -12.75 8.83
C LEU A 300 -19.49 -11.64 8.85
N THR A 301 -19.76 -10.52 9.52
CA THR A 301 -18.78 -9.45 9.73
C THR A 301 -17.62 -9.91 10.60
N SER A 302 -17.87 -10.65 11.68
CA SER A 302 -16.81 -11.24 12.50
C SER A 302 -15.99 -12.29 11.73
N ILE A 303 -16.62 -13.10 10.87
CA ILE A 303 -15.90 -14.04 9.97
C ILE A 303 -14.97 -13.26 9.04
N ASN A 304 -15.47 -12.18 8.44
CA ASN A 304 -14.70 -11.33 7.52
C ASN A 304 -13.49 -10.70 8.23
N ASN A 305 -13.69 -10.15 9.43
CA ASN A 305 -12.61 -9.53 10.22
C ASN A 305 -11.54 -10.54 10.65
N LEU A 306 -11.95 -11.75 11.06
CA LEU A 306 -11.01 -12.83 11.35
C LEU A 306 -10.25 -13.27 10.08
N GLY A 307 -10.92 -13.30 8.92
CA GLY A 307 -10.26 -13.53 7.63
C GLY A 307 -9.19 -12.49 7.31
N THR A 308 -9.47 -11.20 7.56
CA THR A 308 -8.48 -10.13 7.39
C THR A 308 -7.30 -10.27 8.35
N LEU A 309 -7.54 -10.64 9.61
CA LEU A 309 -6.45 -10.90 10.56
C LEU A 309 -5.56 -12.06 10.11
N LEU A 310 -6.15 -13.17 9.66
CA LEU A 310 -5.39 -14.32 9.18
C LEU A 310 -4.60 -13.99 7.92
N GLN A 311 -5.15 -13.14 7.04
CA GLN A 311 -4.42 -12.60 5.89
C GLN A 311 -3.20 -11.79 6.33
N ASP A 312 -3.33 -10.90 7.32
CA ASP A 312 -2.20 -10.11 7.86
C ASP A 312 -1.14 -10.98 8.54
N ARG A 313 -1.54 -12.11 9.12
CA ARG A 313 -0.65 -13.14 9.69
C ARG A 313 0.04 -13.99 8.61
N GLY A 314 -0.44 -13.93 7.36
CA GLY A 314 0.03 -14.74 6.24
C GLY A 314 -0.63 -16.12 6.11
N ASP A 315 -1.64 -16.46 6.93
CA ASP A 315 -2.41 -17.70 6.77
C ASP A 315 -3.51 -17.51 5.71
N LEU A 316 -3.09 -17.46 4.45
CA LEU A 316 -3.95 -17.14 3.31
C LEU A 316 -4.97 -18.25 2.99
N ASP A 317 -4.70 -19.50 3.35
CA ASP A 317 -5.61 -20.62 3.14
C ASP A 317 -6.80 -20.58 4.12
N SER A 318 -6.52 -20.36 5.40
CA SER A 318 -7.59 -20.20 6.41
C SER A 318 -8.41 -18.93 6.16
N ALA A 319 -7.76 -17.84 5.74
CA ALA A 319 -8.45 -16.62 5.33
C ALA A 319 -9.41 -16.87 4.15
N GLU A 320 -8.99 -17.65 3.14
CA GLU A 320 -9.82 -17.96 1.98
C GLU A 320 -11.07 -18.75 2.38
N ALA A 321 -10.90 -19.75 3.25
CA ALA A 321 -12.01 -20.54 3.76
C ALA A 321 -13.07 -19.66 4.46
N LEU A 322 -12.63 -18.72 5.30
CA LEU A 322 -13.52 -17.79 6.00
C LEU A 322 -14.21 -16.80 5.04
N TYR A 323 -13.47 -16.20 4.09
CA TYR A 323 -14.08 -15.31 3.11
C TYR A 323 -15.07 -16.04 2.20
N CYS A 324 -14.77 -17.27 1.78
CA CYS A 324 -15.70 -18.09 0.99
C CYS A 324 -16.95 -18.46 1.79
N GLU A 325 -16.81 -18.77 3.09
CA GLU A 325 -17.94 -19.01 3.99
C GLU A 325 -18.83 -17.76 4.08
N ALA A 326 -18.23 -16.60 4.38
CA ALA A 326 -18.95 -15.34 4.52
C ALA A 326 -19.65 -14.93 3.22
N LEU A 327 -18.94 -14.99 2.09
CA LEU A 327 -19.47 -14.66 0.77
C LEU A 327 -20.60 -15.60 0.36
N GLY A 328 -20.42 -16.91 0.56
CA GLY A 328 -21.44 -17.92 0.23
C GLY A 328 -22.71 -17.78 1.06
N ALA A 329 -22.59 -17.33 2.31
CA ALA A 329 -23.75 -16.99 3.14
C ALA A 329 -24.42 -15.68 2.69
N ARG A 330 -23.65 -14.59 2.47
CA ARG A 330 -24.18 -13.29 2.02
C ARG A 330 -24.88 -13.38 0.67
N ARG A 331 -24.35 -14.11 -0.31
CA ARG A 331 -25.03 -14.37 -1.59
C ARG A 331 -26.39 -15.06 -1.41
N LYS A 332 -26.51 -15.99 -0.45
CA LYS A 332 -27.77 -16.71 -0.19
C LYS A 332 -28.80 -15.87 0.57
N THR A 333 -28.37 -14.95 1.42
CA THR A 333 -29.27 -14.16 2.29
C THR A 333 -29.59 -12.79 1.72
N LEU A 334 -28.63 -12.10 1.13
CA LEU A 334 -28.73 -10.72 0.67
C LEU A 334 -28.72 -10.62 -0.87
N GLY A 335 -28.33 -11.68 -1.57
CA GLY A 335 -28.16 -11.68 -3.01
C GLY A 335 -26.82 -11.09 -3.48
N ASP A 336 -26.55 -11.21 -4.78
CA ASP A 336 -25.25 -10.87 -5.38
C ASP A 336 -24.99 -9.36 -5.47
N ARG A 337 -26.04 -8.53 -5.44
CA ARG A 337 -25.95 -7.07 -5.64
C ARG A 337 -25.92 -6.26 -4.35
N HIS A 338 -26.06 -6.91 -3.20
CA HIS A 338 -26.05 -6.20 -1.92
C HIS A 338 -24.66 -5.66 -1.60
N SER A 339 -24.58 -4.46 -1.00
CA SER A 339 -23.32 -3.79 -0.64
C SER A 339 -22.36 -4.71 0.13
N ASP A 340 -22.86 -5.36 1.19
CA ASP A 340 -22.11 -6.32 1.98
C ASP A 340 -21.59 -7.52 1.19
N THR A 341 -22.37 -8.05 0.23
CA THR A 341 -21.92 -9.13 -0.65
C THR A 341 -20.77 -8.64 -1.53
N LEU A 342 -20.91 -7.44 -2.11
CA LEU A 342 -19.90 -6.82 -2.97
C LEU A 342 -18.61 -6.50 -2.21
N THR A 343 -18.71 -6.08 -0.95
CA THR A 343 -17.55 -5.90 -0.08
C THR A 343 -16.84 -7.22 0.20
N SER A 344 -17.58 -8.32 0.45
CA SER A 344 -16.97 -9.65 0.60
C SER A 344 -16.32 -10.16 -0.69
N ILE A 345 -16.91 -9.90 -1.86
CA ILE A 345 -16.31 -10.20 -3.17
C ILE A 345 -14.98 -9.45 -3.32
N ASN A 346 -14.96 -8.16 -2.98
CA ASN A 346 -13.76 -7.32 -3.06
C ASN A 346 -12.66 -7.79 -2.09
N ASN A 347 -13.02 -8.19 -0.87
CA ASN A 347 -12.05 -8.72 0.10
C ASN A 347 -11.47 -10.07 -0.35
N LEU A 348 -12.31 -10.97 -0.90
CA LEU A 348 -11.84 -12.22 -1.48
C LEU A 348 -10.93 -11.96 -2.69
N GLY A 349 -11.26 -10.99 -3.55
CA GLY A 349 -10.38 -10.56 -4.64
C GLY A 349 -9.02 -10.05 -4.15
N THR A 350 -9.01 -9.29 -3.05
CA THR A 350 -7.78 -8.83 -2.40
C THR A 350 -6.95 -9.99 -1.87
N LEU A 351 -7.60 -11.00 -1.29
CA LEU A 351 -6.91 -12.21 -0.84
C LEU A 351 -6.35 -13.03 -2.02
N LEU A 352 -7.14 -13.26 -3.08
CA LEU A 352 -6.68 -14.01 -4.26
C LEU A 352 -5.47 -13.32 -4.90
N LYS A 353 -5.52 -11.99 -5.00
CA LYS A 353 -4.37 -11.18 -5.39
C LYS A 353 -3.16 -11.43 -4.48
N ALA A 354 -3.34 -11.44 -3.15
CA ALA A 354 -2.28 -11.74 -2.19
C ALA A 354 -1.79 -13.21 -2.25
N LYS A 355 -2.56 -14.13 -2.84
CA LYS A 355 -2.12 -15.51 -3.14
C LYS A 355 -1.43 -15.63 -4.49
N GLY A 356 -1.42 -14.57 -5.30
CA GLY A 356 -0.90 -14.55 -6.66
C GLY A 356 -1.90 -15.03 -7.73
N ASP A 357 -3.15 -15.33 -7.38
CA ASP A 357 -4.22 -15.64 -8.34
C ASP A 357 -4.82 -14.34 -8.90
N LEU A 358 -4.09 -13.72 -9.82
CA LEU A 358 -4.47 -12.44 -10.42
C LEU A 358 -5.72 -12.56 -11.30
N ASP A 359 -5.91 -13.68 -12.01
CA ASP A 359 -7.07 -13.91 -12.87
C ASP A 359 -8.36 -14.10 -12.04
N GLY A 360 -8.28 -14.87 -10.94
CA GLY A 360 -9.37 -15.02 -9.99
C GLY A 360 -9.73 -13.69 -9.32
N ALA A 361 -8.73 -12.89 -8.95
CA ALA A 361 -8.95 -11.54 -8.43
C ALA A 361 -9.62 -10.62 -9.46
N GLU A 362 -9.22 -10.68 -10.74
CA GLU A 362 -9.80 -9.84 -11.81
C GLU A 362 -11.27 -10.18 -12.02
N ALA A 363 -11.61 -11.47 -12.04
CA ALA A 363 -12.99 -11.93 -12.17
C ALA A 363 -13.87 -11.38 -11.04
N LEU A 364 -13.40 -11.44 -9.78
CA LEU A 364 -14.14 -10.93 -8.63
C LEU A 364 -14.23 -9.39 -8.63
N TYR A 365 -13.15 -8.67 -8.96
CA TYR A 365 -13.22 -7.21 -9.06
C TYR A 365 -14.10 -6.74 -10.19
N CYS A 366 -14.09 -7.41 -11.35
CA CYS A 366 -15.00 -7.10 -12.45
C CYS A 366 -16.46 -7.37 -12.07
N GLU A 367 -16.73 -8.47 -11.35
CA GLU A 367 -18.07 -8.77 -10.82
C GLU A 367 -18.54 -7.66 -9.88
N ALA A 368 -17.72 -7.31 -8.88
CA ALA A 368 -18.06 -6.27 -7.92
C ALA A 368 -18.24 -4.90 -8.58
N LEU A 369 -17.33 -4.52 -9.49
CA LEU A 369 -17.38 -3.27 -10.22
C LEU A 369 -18.63 -3.20 -11.11
N GLY A 370 -18.93 -4.24 -11.88
CA GLY A 370 -20.10 -4.29 -12.75
C GLY A 370 -21.40 -4.13 -11.96
N ALA A 371 -21.53 -4.84 -10.83
CA ALA A 371 -22.68 -4.71 -9.96
C ALA A 371 -22.80 -3.32 -9.32
N ARG A 372 -21.70 -2.73 -8.83
CA ARG A 372 -21.69 -1.38 -8.24
C ARG A 372 -22.01 -0.30 -9.29
N ARG A 373 -21.51 -0.43 -10.52
CA ARG A 373 -21.88 0.46 -11.64
C ARG A 373 -23.36 0.42 -11.94
N GLU A 374 -23.97 -0.78 -11.95
CA GLU A 374 -25.41 -0.92 -12.20
C GLU A 374 -26.28 -0.37 -11.05
N THR A 375 -25.88 -0.57 -9.79
CA THR A 375 -26.71 -0.22 -8.63
C THR A 375 -26.48 1.19 -8.10
N LEU A 376 -25.22 1.63 -8.03
CA LEU A 376 -24.80 2.89 -7.42
C LEU A 376 -24.36 3.92 -8.47
N GLY A 377 -24.13 3.49 -9.71
CA GLY A 377 -23.54 4.30 -10.77
C GLY A 377 -22.01 4.37 -10.68
N ASP A 378 -21.38 4.90 -11.73
CA ASP A 378 -19.92 5.01 -11.83
C ASP A 378 -19.30 5.87 -10.71
N ARG A 379 -20.09 6.78 -10.17
CA ARG A 379 -19.62 7.92 -9.37
C ARG A 379 -19.66 7.69 -7.86
N HIS A 380 -20.20 6.57 -7.40
CA HIS A 380 -20.30 6.26 -5.98
C HIS A 380 -18.93 5.88 -5.41
N SER A 381 -18.63 6.28 -4.17
CA SER A 381 -17.34 6.00 -3.50
C SER A 381 -16.94 4.52 -3.54
N ASP A 382 -17.89 3.63 -3.34
CA ASP A 382 -17.68 2.19 -3.47
C ASP A 382 -17.33 1.75 -4.89
N THR A 383 -17.95 2.35 -5.91
CA THR A 383 -17.61 2.08 -7.31
C THR A 383 -16.18 2.53 -7.60
N LEU A 384 -15.80 3.74 -7.15
CA LEU A 384 -14.44 4.27 -7.26
C LEU A 384 -13.41 3.36 -6.56
N THR A 385 -13.76 2.82 -5.40
CA THR A 385 -12.91 1.88 -4.66
C THR A 385 -12.68 0.60 -5.48
N SER A 386 -13.73 0.06 -6.11
CA SER A 386 -13.60 -1.11 -6.98
C SER A 386 -12.78 -0.82 -8.24
N ILE A 387 -12.93 0.37 -8.83
CA ILE A 387 -12.11 0.83 -9.95
C ILE A 387 -10.64 0.89 -9.54
N ASN A 388 -10.35 1.48 -8.38
CA ASN A 388 -9.00 1.56 -7.84
C ASN A 388 -8.39 0.17 -7.65
N ASN A 389 -9.14 -0.77 -7.08
CA ASN A 389 -8.65 -2.14 -6.85
C ASN A 389 -8.41 -2.89 -8.17
N LEU A 390 -9.30 -2.75 -9.14
CA LEU A 390 -9.13 -3.33 -10.47
C LEU A 390 -7.94 -2.70 -11.20
N GLY A 391 -7.79 -1.38 -11.16
CA GLY A 391 -6.68 -0.68 -11.82
C GLY A 391 -5.33 -1.04 -11.22
N LEU A 392 -5.23 -1.18 -9.88
CA LEU A 392 -4.03 -1.69 -9.22
C LEU A 392 -3.77 -3.16 -9.56
N LEU A 393 -4.80 -3.98 -9.73
CA LEU A 393 -4.62 -5.37 -10.18
C LEU A 393 -4.11 -5.43 -11.63
N LEU A 394 -4.68 -4.64 -12.53
CA LEU A 394 -4.24 -4.55 -13.92
C LEU A 394 -2.77 -4.11 -14.01
N LYS A 395 -2.35 -3.18 -13.14
CA LYS A 395 -0.94 -2.83 -12.96
C LYS A 395 -0.10 -4.05 -12.58
N ASP A 396 -0.53 -4.82 -11.59
CA ASP A 396 0.20 -5.99 -11.11
C ASP A 396 0.19 -7.17 -12.10
N GLN A 397 -0.75 -7.18 -13.06
CA GLN A 397 -0.73 -8.05 -14.23
C GLN A 397 0.18 -7.51 -15.37
N GLY A 398 0.80 -6.34 -15.20
CA GLY A 398 1.62 -5.69 -16.24
C GLY A 398 0.80 -4.99 -17.35
N ARG A 399 -0.52 -4.90 -17.22
CA ARG A 399 -1.44 -4.26 -18.18
C ARG A 399 -1.58 -2.76 -17.90
N LEU A 400 -0.45 -2.05 -17.87
CA LEU A 400 -0.38 -0.61 -17.51
C LEU A 400 -1.28 0.28 -18.38
N GLY A 401 -1.37 0.02 -19.68
CA GLY A 401 -2.22 0.79 -20.60
C GLY A 401 -3.71 0.69 -20.28
N ASP A 402 -4.19 -0.49 -19.89
CA ASP A 402 -5.59 -0.72 -19.49
C ASP A 402 -5.88 0.00 -18.16
N ALA A 403 -4.95 -0.10 -17.20
CA ALA A 403 -5.04 0.62 -15.94
C ALA A 403 -5.11 2.14 -16.15
N ILE A 404 -4.20 2.71 -16.97
CA ILE A 404 -4.18 4.15 -17.27
C ILE A 404 -5.47 4.61 -17.94
N THR A 405 -6.01 3.82 -18.87
CA THR A 405 -7.27 4.13 -19.54
C THR A 405 -8.42 4.18 -18.53
N LEU A 406 -8.54 3.16 -17.68
CA LEU A 406 -9.54 3.08 -16.64
C LEU A 406 -9.46 4.27 -15.66
N PHE A 407 -8.26 4.61 -15.19
CA PHE A 407 -8.05 5.73 -14.26
C PHE A 407 -8.31 7.10 -14.91
N ARG A 408 -8.00 7.29 -16.21
CA ARG A 408 -8.28 8.54 -16.94
C ARG A 408 -9.78 8.79 -17.11
N GLU A 409 -10.51 7.77 -17.55
CA GLU A 409 -11.97 7.84 -17.71
C GLU A 409 -12.64 8.22 -16.38
N GLU A 410 -12.22 7.59 -15.28
CA GLU A 410 -12.80 7.86 -13.97
C GLU A 410 -12.40 9.23 -13.40
N LEU A 411 -11.15 9.66 -13.63
CA LEU A 411 -10.70 10.98 -13.18
C LEU A 411 -11.51 12.11 -13.81
N GLU A 412 -11.85 12.00 -15.10
CA GLU A 412 -12.69 12.99 -15.79
C GLU A 412 -14.08 13.10 -15.13
N GLY A 413 -14.70 11.96 -14.82
CA GLY A 413 -15.99 11.91 -14.13
C GLY A 413 -15.95 12.47 -12.71
N CYS A 414 -14.90 12.17 -11.94
CA CYS A 414 -14.72 12.69 -10.59
C CYS A 414 -14.50 14.20 -10.57
N ARG A 415 -13.70 14.74 -11.50
CA ARG A 415 -13.47 16.20 -11.62
C ARG A 415 -14.77 16.96 -11.92
N GLU A 416 -15.61 16.44 -12.82
CA GLU A 416 -16.86 17.10 -13.20
C GLU A 416 -17.85 17.21 -12.03
N MET A 417 -17.94 16.17 -11.18
CA MET A 417 -18.95 16.11 -10.11
C MET A 417 -18.46 16.51 -8.72
N LEU A 418 -17.34 15.95 -8.28
CA LEU A 418 -16.83 16.16 -6.92
C LEU A 418 -15.89 17.38 -6.85
N GLY A 419 -15.40 17.81 -8.01
CA GLY A 419 -14.40 18.85 -8.15
C GLY A 419 -12.97 18.36 -7.93
N ASP A 420 -12.02 19.20 -8.33
CA ASP A 420 -10.59 18.86 -8.34
C ASP A 420 -9.99 18.66 -6.94
N ARG A 421 -10.63 19.21 -5.90
CA ARG A 421 -10.11 19.22 -4.52
C ARG A 421 -10.68 18.10 -3.63
N HIS A 422 -11.60 17.30 -4.15
CA HIS A 422 -12.21 16.23 -3.36
C HIS A 422 -11.17 15.14 -3.04
N PRO A 423 -11.12 14.58 -1.81
CA PRO A 423 -10.13 13.57 -1.43
C PRO A 423 -10.03 12.39 -2.40
N SER A 424 -11.18 11.87 -2.86
CA SER A 424 -11.22 10.76 -3.84
C SER A 424 -10.61 11.15 -5.20
N THR A 425 -10.87 12.36 -5.69
CA THR A 425 -10.27 12.89 -6.93
C THR A 425 -8.75 12.97 -6.79
N LEU A 426 -8.25 13.48 -5.66
CA LEU A 426 -6.82 13.62 -5.38
C LEU A 426 -6.11 12.26 -5.26
N THR A 427 -6.78 11.25 -4.70
CA THR A 427 -6.27 9.87 -4.66
C THR A 427 -6.18 9.26 -6.05
N LEU A 428 -7.20 9.45 -6.91
CA LEU A 428 -7.16 9.02 -8.31
C LEU A 428 -6.03 9.69 -9.09
N ILE A 429 -5.83 11.01 -8.92
CA ILE A 429 -4.73 11.77 -9.53
C ILE A 429 -3.37 11.18 -9.13
N ASN A 430 -3.18 10.91 -7.83
CA ASN A 430 -1.94 10.33 -7.33
C ASN A 430 -1.69 8.90 -7.86
N ASN A 431 -2.73 8.07 -7.98
CA ASN A 431 -2.60 6.72 -8.50
C ASN A 431 -2.33 6.72 -10.00
N LEU A 432 -2.99 7.61 -10.77
CA LEU A 432 -2.68 7.82 -12.18
C LEU A 432 -1.25 8.32 -12.38
N GLY A 433 -0.77 9.25 -11.54
CA GLY A 433 0.63 9.70 -11.56
C GLY A 433 1.61 8.55 -11.35
N THR A 434 1.28 7.62 -10.45
CA THR A 434 2.08 6.41 -10.22
C THR A 434 2.12 5.51 -11.47
N LEU A 435 0.98 5.32 -12.13
CA LEU A 435 0.90 4.53 -13.37
C LEU A 435 1.66 5.18 -14.53
N LEU A 436 1.59 6.51 -14.68
CA LEU A 436 2.35 7.24 -15.69
C LEU A 436 3.85 7.13 -15.44
N LYS A 437 4.29 7.24 -14.18
CA LYS A 437 5.70 7.01 -13.81
C LYS A 437 6.14 5.61 -14.18
N ASP A 438 5.34 4.60 -13.88
CA ASP A 438 5.65 3.19 -14.19
C ASP A 438 5.58 2.90 -15.70
N GLN A 439 4.85 3.71 -16.49
CA GLN A 439 4.89 3.71 -17.96
C GLN A 439 6.11 4.48 -18.53
N GLY A 440 6.85 5.21 -17.69
CA GLY A 440 7.97 6.06 -18.11
C GLY A 440 7.59 7.49 -18.53
N ASP A 441 6.31 7.89 -18.44
CA ASP A 441 5.87 9.27 -18.63
C ASP A 441 6.10 10.07 -17.33
N LEU A 442 7.37 10.40 -17.07
CA LEU A 442 7.78 11.08 -15.84
C LEU A 442 7.26 12.51 -15.75
N ASP A 443 7.07 13.21 -16.88
CA ASP A 443 6.54 14.57 -16.93
C ASP A 443 5.04 14.61 -16.65
N GLY A 444 4.27 13.69 -17.25
CA GLY A 444 2.86 13.52 -16.94
C GLY A 444 2.64 13.14 -15.47
N ALA A 445 3.48 12.27 -14.92
CA ALA A 445 3.46 11.93 -13.50
C ALA A 445 3.75 13.14 -12.60
N GLU A 446 4.72 13.98 -12.96
CA GLU A 446 5.07 15.18 -12.17
C GLU A 446 3.91 16.15 -12.11
N ALA A 447 3.29 16.44 -13.27
CA ALA A 447 2.15 17.35 -13.34
C ALA A 447 1.01 16.91 -12.40
N LEU A 448 0.67 15.61 -12.40
CA LEU A 448 -0.38 15.06 -11.55
C LEU A 448 0.02 15.06 -10.06
N TYR A 449 1.25 14.68 -9.71
CA TYR A 449 1.68 14.71 -8.31
C TYR A 449 1.74 16.14 -7.76
N CYS A 450 2.22 17.11 -8.53
CA CYS A 450 2.23 18.51 -8.14
C CYS A 450 0.81 19.06 -7.96
N GLU A 451 -0.11 18.70 -8.85
CA GLU A 451 -1.53 19.05 -8.72
C GLU A 451 -2.13 18.50 -7.42
N ALA A 452 -1.98 17.19 -7.18
CA ALA A 452 -2.51 16.55 -5.99
C ALA A 452 -1.89 17.11 -4.70
N LEU A 453 -0.57 17.30 -4.68
CA LEU A 453 0.15 17.85 -3.54
C LEU A 453 -0.27 19.29 -3.24
N GLY A 454 -0.39 20.14 -4.26
CA GLY A 454 -0.83 21.53 -4.10
C GLY A 454 -2.22 21.62 -3.50
N ALA A 455 -3.16 20.82 -4.00
CA ALA A 455 -4.52 20.77 -3.46
C ALA A 455 -4.56 20.25 -2.01
N ARG A 456 -3.83 19.17 -1.69
CA ARG A 456 -3.78 18.61 -0.33
C ARG A 456 -3.13 19.56 0.69
N ARG A 457 -2.07 20.28 0.30
CA ARG A 457 -1.47 21.32 1.15
C ARG A 457 -2.48 22.43 1.48
N GLU A 458 -3.28 22.86 0.50
CA GLU A 458 -4.27 23.92 0.72
C GLU A 458 -5.46 23.46 1.58
N THR A 459 -5.93 22.22 1.41
CA THR A 459 -7.14 21.72 2.08
C THR A 459 -6.85 21.07 3.44
N LEU A 460 -5.78 20.30 3.55
CA LEU A 460 -5.46 19.48 4.73
C LEU A 460 -4.24 19.99 5.51
N GLY A 461 -3.43 20.87 4.89
CA GLY A 461 -2.17 21.36 5.46
C GLY A 461 -0.99 20.41 5.23
N ASP A 462 0.20 20.90 5.57
CA ASP A 462 1.49 20.22 5.28
C ASP A 462 1.71 18.94 6.10
N ARG A 463 1.10 18.84 7.27
CA ARG A 463 1.31 17.74 8.23
C ARG A 463 0.32 16.59 8.10
N HIS A 464 -0.69 16.73 7.24
CA HIS A 464 -1.70 15.69 7.08
C HIS A 464 -1.09 14.42 6.44
N PRO A 465 -1.42 13.21 6.92
CA PRO A 465 -0.85 11.95 6.39
C PRO A 465 -0.93 11.82 4.86
N ASP A 466 -2.03 12.25 4.26
CA ASP A 466 -2.21 12.23 2.80
C ASP A 466 -1.30 13.22 2.06
N THR A 467 -1.07 14.40 2.64
CA THR A 467 -0.12 15.38 2.09
C THR A 467 1.29 14.79 2.14
N LEU A 468 1.68 14.19 3.26
CA LEU A 468 2.98 13.55 3.45
C LEU A 468 3.18 12.36 2.52
N THR A 469 2.11 11.62 2.19
CA THR A 469 2.15 10.55 1.19
C THR A 469 2.39 11.10 -0.22
N SER A 470 1.74 12.21 -0.59
CA SER A 470 1.98 12.88 -1.88
C SER A 470 3.39 13.46 -1.99
N ILE A 471 3.94 14.05 -0.91
CA ILE A 471 5.34 14.51 -0.85
C ILE A 471 6.29 13.33 -1.10
N ASN A 472 6.07 12.20 -0.43
CA ASN A 472 6.90 11.01 -0.63
C ASN A 472 6.82 10.49 -2.07
N ASN A 473 5.64 10.45 -2.69
CA ASN A 473 5.48 10.01 -4.08
C ASN A 473 6.20 10.95 -5.06
N LEU A 474 6.09 12.27 -4.87
CA LEU A 474 6.86 13.23 -5.66
C LEU A 474 8.37 13.04 -5.46
N GLY A 475 8.84 12.76 -4.24
CA GLY A 475 10.24 12.41 -3.97
C GLY A 475 10.69 11.16 -4.73
N THR A 476 9.84 10.13 -4.82
CA THR A 476 10.15 8.92 -5.63
C THR A 476 10.26 9.24 -7.11
N LEU A 477 9.43 10.16 -7.63
CA LEU A 477 9.48 10.61 -9.01
C LEU A 477 10.74 11.43 -9.30
N LEU A 478 11.08 12.39 -8.43
CA LEU A 478 12.29 13.20 -8.60
C LEU A 478 13.54 12.32 -8.59
N LYS A 479 13.58 11.30 -7.71
CA LYS A 479 14.64 10.28 -7.74
C LYS A 479 14.69 9.56 -9.09
N ALA A 480 13.54 9.17 -9.66
CA ALA A 480 13.47 8.52 -10.96
C ALA A 480 13.88 9.43 -12.12
N LYS A 481 13.71 10.76 -11.99
CA LYS A 481 14.23 11.77 -12.91
C LYS A 481 15.72 12.07 -12.72
N GLY A 482 16.35 11.52 -11.67
CA GLY A 482 17.74 11.79 -11.30
C GLY A 482 17.95 13.06 -10.46
N ASP A 483 16.90 13.78 -10.06
CA ASP A 483 16.99 14.89 -9.11
C ASP A 483 17.06 14.37 -7.66
N LEU A 484 18.25 13.91 -7.28
CA LEU A 484 18.50 13.31 -5.97
C LEU A 484 18.49 14.35 -4.83
N ASP A 485 18.78 15.62 -5.12
CA ASP A 485 18.74 16.71 -4.12
C ASP A 485 17.30 17.13 -3.84
N GLY A 486 16.48 17.31 -4.87
CA GLY A 486 15.05 17.58 -4.71
C GLY A 486 14.32 16.44 -4.03
N ALA A 487 14.64 15.18 -4.37
CA ALA A 487 14.10 14.02 -3.69
C ALA A 487 14.48 13.97 -2.20
N GLU A 488 15.72 14.35 -1.85
CA GLU A 488 16.17 14.37 -0.45
C GLU A 488 15.41 15.41 0.36
N ALA A 489 15.26 16.62 -0.18
CA ALA A 489 14.51 17.69 0.48
C ALA A 489 13.07 17.25 0.81
N LEU A 490 12.38 16.62 -0.15
CA LEU A 490 11.01 16.14 0.06
C LEU A 490 10.93 14.97 1.05
N TYR A 491 11.87 14.00 1.00
CA TYR A 491 11.88 12.90 1.98
C TYR A 491 12.20 13.39 3.39
N CYS A 492 13.13 14.33 3.54
CA CYS A 492 13.42 14.95 4.83
C CYS A 492 12.20 15.69 5.38
N GLU A 493 11.53 16.51 4.55
CA GLU A 493 10.28 17.20 4.93
C GLU A 493 9.23 16.19 5.43
N ALA A 494 8.97 15.13 4.66
CA ALA A 494 7.98 14.12 5.02
C ALA A 494 8.37 13.35 6.29
N LEU A 495 9.66 13.02 6.45
CA LEU A 495 10.16 12.28 7.61
C LEU A 495 10.08 13.11 8.90
N GLU A 496 10.51 14.38 8.86
CA GLU A 496 10.45 15.27 10.02
C GLU A 496 9.00 15.48 10.48
N ALA A 497 8.09 15.74 9.55
CA ALA A 497 6.68 15.89 9.88
C ALA A 497 6.09 14.62 10.50
N ARG A 498 6.35 13.43 9.93
CA ARG A 498 5.84 12.16 10.48
C ARG A 498 6.45 11.83 11.84
N ARG A 499 7.74 12.12 12.07
CA ARG A 499 8.37 11.94 13.39
C ARG A 499 7.69 12.82 14.44
N GLU A 500 7.39 14.08 14.12
CA GLU A 500 6.73 15.00 15.05
C GLU A 500 5.29 14.60 15.35
N THR A 501 4.51 14.15 14.34
CA THR A 501 3.08 13.88 14.52
C THR A 501 2.76 12.45 14.95
N LEU A 502 3.50 11.45 14.46
CA LEU A 502 3.20 10.02 14.65
C LEU A 502 4.25 9.30 15.50
N GLY A 503 5.42 9.91 15.71
CA GLY A 503 6.56 9.31 16.42
C GLY A 503 7.41 8.39 15.53
N ASP A 504 8.57 7.99 16.08
CA ASP A 504 9.61 7.26 15.34
C ASP A 504 9.20 5.83 14.94
N ARG A 505 8.35 5.18 15.75
CA ARG A 505 7.95 3.78 15.55
C ARG A 505 6.73 3.60 14.65
N HIS A 506 6.11 4.69 14.20
CA HIS A 506 4.91 4.58 13.37
C HIS A 506 5.25 4.00 11.99
N PRO A 507 4.44 3.08 11.42
CA PRO A 507 4.72 2.43 10.13
C PRO A 507 5.02 3.42 8.98
N GLY A 508 4.28 4.53 8.93
CA GLY A 508 4.51 5.61 7.97
C GLY A 508 5.86 6.34 8.14
N THR A 509 6.32 6.52 9.38
CA THR A 509 7.63 7.10 9.70
C THR A 509 8.74 6.15 9.24
N LEU A 510 8.63 4.87 9.60
CA LEU A 510 9.58 3.83 9.21
C LEU A 510 9.68 3.65 7.69
N THR A 511 8.56 3.84 6.97
CA THR A 511 8.55 3.84 5.49
C THR A 511 9.33 5.02 4.93
N SER A 512 9.20 6.21 5.53
CA SER A 512 9.93 7.41 5.11
C SER A 512 11.42 7.29 5.39
N ILE A 513 11.81 6.73 6.55
CA ILE A 513 13.20 6.39 6.89
C ILE A 513 13.79 5.45 5.85
N ASN A 514 13.06 4.39 5.49
CA ASN A 514 13.50 3.42 4.48
C ASN A 514 13.70 4.07 3.10
N ASN A 515 12.79 4.94 2.67
CA ASN A 515 12.89 5.64 1.38
C ASN A 515 14.08 6.61 1.35
N LEU A 516 14.32 7.34 2.44
CA LEU A 516 15.50 8.21 2.58
C LEU A 516 16.81 7.40 2.57
N GLY A 517 16.86 6.26 3.27
CA GLY A 517 18.00 5.35 3.23
C GLY A 517 18.31 4.84 1.81
N LEU A 518 17.27 4.47 1.06
CA LEU A 518 17.41 4.07 -0.35
C LEU A 518 17.80 5.22 -1.29
N LEU A 519 17.48 6.46 -0.94
CA LEU A 519 17.95 7.64 -1.68
C LEU A 519 19.42 7.91 -1.38
N LEU A 520 19.84 7.88 -0.12
CA LEU A 520 21.23 8.07 0.27
C LEU A 520 22.15 7.01 -0.34
N LYS A 521 21.67 5.76 -0.43
CA LYS A 521 22.34 4.71 -1.22
C LYS A 521 22.54 5.12 -2.69
N ALA A 522 21.53 5.72 -3.31
CA ALA A 522 21.62 6.19 -4.70
C ALA A 522 22.54 7.41 -4.87
N LYS A 523 22.72 8.22 -3.83
CA LYS A 523 23.71 9.31 -3.79
C LYS A 523 25.14 8.82 -3.46
N GLY A 524 25.29 7.56 -3.09
CA GLY A 524 26.57 6.95 -2.68
C GLY A 524 26.94 7.17 -1.22
N ASP A 525 26.09 7.78 -0.38
CA ASP A 525 26.31 7.86 1.07
C ASP A 525 25.84 6.56 1.75
N LEU A 526 26.67 5.52 1.60
CA LEU A 526 26.35 4.17 2.05
C LEU A 526 26.39 4.01 3.59
N ASP A 527 27.05 4.91 4.32
CA ASP A 527 27.12 4.87 5.78
C ASP A 527 25.86 5.45 6.41
N SER A 528 25.41 6.63 5.97
CA SER A 528 24.15 7.21 6.43
C SER A 528 22.95 6.36 6.01
N ALA A 529 23.00 5.78 4.81
CA ALA A 529 21.99 4.82 4.36
C ALA A 529 21.90 3.60 5.29
N GLU A 530 23.03 3.07 5.76
CA GLU A 530 23.05 1.89 6.63
C GLU A 530 22.44 2.19 7.99
N MET A 531 22.78 3.35 8.55
CA MET A 531 22.23 3.80 9.83
C MET A 531 20.69 3.88 9.78
N LEU A 532 20.13 4.53 8.76
CA LEU A 532 18.68 4.66 8.62
C LEU A 532 17.99 3.32 8.33
N LEU A 533 18.55 2.48 7.46
CA LEU A 533 17.94 1.18 7.15
C LEU A 533 18.00 0.22 8.34
N ARG A 534 19.05 0.25 9.17
CA ARG A 534 19.12 -0.50 10.42
C ARG A 534 18.12 0.02 11.45
N GLU A 535 17.99 1.34 11.61
CA GLU A 535 16.98 1.95 12.49
C GLU A 535 15.58 1.47 12.12
N ALA A 536 15.22 1.55 10.83
CA ALA A 536 13.90 1.11 10.36
C ALA A 536 13.68 -0.40 10.57
N LEU A 537 14.70 -1.22 10.31
CA LEU A 537 14.62 -2.67 10.49
C LEU A 537 14.44 -3.06 11.96
N GLU A 538 15.24 -2.51 12.86
CA GLU A 538 15.16 -2.80 14.31
C GLU A 538 13.79 -2.42 14.88
N ALA A 539 13.28 -1.24 14.52
CA ALA A 539 11.96 -0.81 14.93
C ALA A 539 10.85 -1.75 14.41
N ARG A 540 10.89 -2.15 13.13
CA ARG A 540 9.90 -3.08 12.55
C ARG A 540 9.97 -4.47 13.17
N ARG A 541 11.17 -4.98 13.48
CA ARG A 541 11.33 -6.25 14.20
C ARG A 541 10.68 -6.20 15.59
N GLU A 542 10.87 -5.10 16.32
CA GLU A 542 10.29 -4.93 17.65
C GLU A 542 8.76 -4.80 17.61
N THR A 543 8.21 -4.06 16.65
CA THR A 543 6.77 -3.76 16.61
C THR A 543 5.93 -4.79 15.86
N LEU A 544 6.46 -5.38 14.79
CA LEU A 544 5.72 -6.25 13.87
C LEU A 544 6.24 -7.70 13.85
N GLY A 545 7.43 -7.95 14.42
CA GLY A 545 8.11 -9.24 14.36
C GLY A 545 8.87 -9.48 13.05
N ASP A 546 9.68 -10.55 13.03
CA ASP A 546 10.59 -10.88 11.93
C ASP A 546 9.89 -11.30 10.63
N ARG A 547 8.69 -11.88 10.74
CA ARG A 547 7.96 -12.47 9.62
C ARG A 547 7.00 -11.51 8.92
N HIS A 548 6.83 -10.31 9.46
CA HIS A 548 5.92 -9.34 8.88
C HIS A 548 6.44 -8.82 7.52
N PRO A 549 5.60 -8.67 6.49
CA PRO A 549 6.02 -8.26 5.14
C PRO A 549 6.87 -6.98 5.11
N SER A 550 6.52 -5.98 5.94
CA SER A 550 7.29 -4.75 6.07
C SER A 550 8.68 -4.97 6.67
N THR A 551 8.82 -5.89 7.64
CA THR A 551 10.13 -6.25 8.21
C THR A 551 11.00 -6.93 7.17
N LEU A 552 10.43 -7.88 6.44
CA LEU A 552 11.11 -8.59 5.35
C LEU A 552 11.58 -7.64 4.23
N THR A 553 10.78 -6.61 3.92
CA THR A 553 11.17 -5.55 2.99
C THR A 553 12.38 -4.75 3.49
N SER A 554 12.44 -4.45 4.79
CA SER A 554 13.58 -3.75 5.38
C SER A 554 14.84 -4.62 5.44
N ILE A 555 14.70 -5.91 5.75
CA ILE A 555 15.81 -6.90 5.67
C ILE A 555 16.37 -6.92 4.26
N TYR A 556 15.49 -6.99 3.26
CA TYR A 556 15.87 -6.97 1.85
C TYR A 556 16.62 -5.69 1.46
N ASN A 557 16.09 -4.51 1.79
CA ASN A 557 16.73 -3.23 1.46
C ASN A 557 18.10 -3.08 2.12
N LEU A 558 18.25 -3.53 3.37
CA LEU A 558 19.55 -3.56 4.04
C LEU A 558 20.52 -4.54 3.36
N GLY A 559 20.05 -5.72 2.95
CA GLY A 559 20.83 -6.67 2.16
C GLY A 559 21.35 -6.07 0.85
N LEU A 560 20.51 -5.34 0.11
CA LEU A 560 20.92 -4.61 -1.10
C LEU A 560 21.95 -3.52 -0.83
N LEU A 561 21.86 -2.84 0.32
CA LEU A 561 22.84 -1.84 0.72
C LEU A 561 24.19 -2.49 1.05
N LEU A 562 24.19 -3.58 1.82
CA LEU A 562 25.41 -4.32 2.16
C LEU A 562 26.07 -4.90 0.90
N LYS A 563 25.27 -5.39 -0.06
CA LYS A 563 25.74 -5.75 -1.40
C LYS A 563 26.48 -4.59 -2.06
N ALA A 564 25.90 -3.38 -2.06
CA ALA A 564 26.53 -2.18 -2.63
C ALA A 564 27.79 -1.71 -1.88
N LYS A 565 27.89 -1.96 -0.57
CA LYS A 565 29.14 -1.77 0.21
C LYS A 565 30.18 -2.85 -0.05
N GLY A 566 29.79 -3.93 -0.73
CA GLY A 566 30.63 -5.08 -1.02
C GLY A 566 30.69 -6.11 0.12
N ASP A 567 29.90 -5.98 1.19
CA ASP A 567 29.77 -7.00 2.25
C ASP A 567 28.78 -8.09 1.82
N LEU A 568 29.24 -8.96 0.92
CA LEU A 568 28.41 -9.97 0.27
C LEU A 568 27.95 -11.08 1.23
N ASP A 569 28.73 -11.40 2.27
CA ASP A 569 28.41 -12.46 3.23
C ASP A 569 27.25 -12.04 4.15
N SER A 570 27.32 -10.83 4.70
CA SER A 570 26.22 -10.27 5.50
C SER A 570 24.96 -10.05 4.66
N ALA A 571 25.13 -9.64 3.40
CA ALA A 571 24.01 -9.54 2.45
C ALA A 571 23.37 -10.91 2.18
N GLU A 572 24.15 -11.97 1.99
CA GLU A 572 23.62 -13.33 1.74
C GLU A 572 22.83 -13.84 2.94
N MET A 573 23.34 -13.64 4.15
CA MET A 573 22.66 -14.02 5.39
C MET A 573 21.27 -13.37 5.50
N LEU A 574 21.18 -12.04 5.31
CA LEU A 574 19.92 -11.32 5.39
C LEU A 574 18.95 -11.70 4.25
N LEU A 575 19.45 -11.84 3.02
CA LEU A 575 18.60 -12.23 1.89
C LEU A 575 18.07 -13.65 2.01
N ARG A 576 18.86 -14.59 2.56
CA ARG A 576 18.40 -15.96 2.86
C ARG A 576 17.36 -15.97 3.98
N GLU A 577 17.58 -15.22 5.06
CA GLU A 577 16.60 -15.05 6.15
C GLU A 577 15.25 -14.57 5.59
N ALA A 578 15.26 -13.50 4.79
CA ALA A 578 14.04 -12.97 4.18
C ALA A 578 13.39 -13.95 3.20
N LEU A 579 14.17 -14.69 2.43
CA LEU A 579 13.66 -15.70 1.49
C LEU A 579 13.00 -16.87 2.21
N GLU A 580 13.64 -17.42 3.25
CA GLU A 580 13.09 -18.53 4.03
C GLU A 580 11.78 -18.14 4.71
N ALA A 581 11.73 -16.95 5.32
CA ALA A 581 10.51 -16.45 5.92
C ALA A 581 9.38 -16.30 4.89
N LYS A 582 9.65 -15.71 3.71
CA LYS A 582 8.65 -15.57 2.63
C LYS A 582 8.19 -16.91 2.07
N ARG A 583 9.09 -17.89 1.89
CA ARG A 583 8.71 -19.24 1.45
C ARG A 583 7.73 -19.88 2.43
N GLU A 584 7.98 -19.72 3.73
CA GLU A 584 7.13 -20.32 4.76
C GLU A 584 5.78 -19.59 4.89
N THR A 585 5.72 -18.26 4.72
CA THR A 585 4.49 -17.48 4.88
C THR A 585 3.66 -17.36 3.61
N LEU A 586 4.29 -17.18 2.44
CA LEU A 586 3.62 -16.87 1.16
C LEU A 586 3.68 -18.05 0.17
N GLY A 587 4.60 -18.99 0.38
CA GLY A 587 4.88 -20.08 -0.56
C GLY A 587 5.89 -19.72 -1.65
N ASP A 588 6.35 -20.74 -2.39
CA ASP A 588 7.42 -20.62 -3.40
C ASP A 588 7.01 -19.86 -4.66
N ARG A 589 5.72 -19.90 -5.02
CA ARG A 589 5.19 -19.28 -6.25
C ARG A 589 4.70 -17.85 -6.06
N HIS A 590 4.70 -17.32 -4.84
CA HIS A 590 4.27 -15.94 -4.62
C HIS A 590 5.26 -14.93 -5.24
N SER A 591 4.76 -13.85 -5.82
CA SER A 591 5.55 -12.82 -6.52
C SER A 591 6.70 -12.27 -5.66
N ASP A 592 6.43 -11.95 -4.40
CA ASP A 592 7.44 -11.47 -3.45
C ASP A 592 8.52 -12.51 -3.12
N THR A 593 8.18 -13.80 -3.11
CA THR A 593 9.14 -14.90 -2.90
C THR A 593 10.02 -15.05 -4.12
N LEU A 594 9.43 -15.04 -5.32
CA LEU A 594 10.14 -15.09 -6.60
C LEU A 594 11.09 -13.89 -6.76
N THR A 595 10.68 -12.71 -6.31
CA THR A 595 11.54 -11.53 -6.25
C THR A 595 12.70 -11.73 -5.29
N SER A 596 12.50 -12.31 -4.10
CA SER A 596 13.60 -12.65 -3.20
C SER A 596 14.56 -13.70 -3.80
N ILE A 597 14.06 -14.72 -4.50
CA ILE A 597 14.86 -15.73 -5.20
C ILE A 597 15.73 -15.07 -6.27
N TYR A 598 15.12 -14.26 -7.14
CA TYR A 598 15.80 -13.50 -8.18
C TYR A 598 16.93 -12.64 -7.59
N ASN A 599 16.64 -11.91 -6.51
CA ASN A 599 17.63 -11.02 -5.90
C ASN A 599 18.79 -11.78 -5.23
N LEU A 600 18.51 -12.90 -4.56
CA LEU A 600 19.56 -13.78 -4.05
C LEU A 600 20.42 -14.30 -5.21
N GLY A 601 19.81 -14.65 -6.35
CA GLY A 601 20.52 -14.97 -7.59
C GLY A 601 21.47 -13.86 -8.01
N THR A 602 21.03 -12.60 -8.04
CA THR A 602 21.91 -11.46 -8.36
C THR A 602 23.06 -11.31 -7.37
N LEU A 603 22.87 -11.64 -6.09
CA LEU A 603 23.95 -11.59 -5.10
C LEU A 603 24.97 -12.70 -5.35
N LEU A 604 24.49 -13.91 -5.68
CA LEU A 604 25.37 -15.04 -6.00
C LEU A 604 26.17 -14.79 -7.28
N GLN A 605 25.60 -14.07 -8.26
CA GLN A 605 26.34 -13.58 -9.42
C GLN A 605 27.49 -12.67 -9.00
N ASP A 606 27.26 -11.68 -8.14
CA ASP A 606 28.30 -10.77 -7.62
C ASP A 606 29.37 -11.49 -6.78
N GLN A 607 29.04 -12.65 -6.21
CA GLN A 607 30.00 -13.55 -5.54
C GLN A 607 30.76 -14.47 -6.52
N GLY A 608 30.48 -14.39 -7.83
CA GLY A 608 31.03 -15.25 -8.89
C GLY A 608 30.51 -16.68 -8.89
N ARG A 609 29.46 -16.98 -8.11
CA ARG A 609 28.80 -18.31 -8.04
C ARG A 609 27.77 -18.45 -9.16
N LEU A 610 28.22 -18.32 -10.40
CA LEU A 610 27.38 -18.27 -11.61
C LEU A 610 26.40 -19.47 -11.71
N GLY A 611 26.85 -20.69 -11.40
CA GLY A 611 25.99 -21.88 -11.45
C GLY A 611 24.82 -21.86 -10.46
N ASP A 612 25.07 -21.38 -9.23
CA ASP A 612 24.02 -21.24 -8.21
C ASP A 612 23.07 -20.10 -8.60
N ALA A 613 23.61 -18.98 -9.10
CA ALA A 613 22.82 -17.87 -9.62
C ALA A 613 21.88 -18.32 -10.74
N ILE A 614 22.40 -19.00 -11.78
CA ILE A 614 21.59 -19.53 -12.90
C ILE A 614 20.46 -20.45 -12.40
N THR A 615 20.72 -21.26 -11.37
CA THR A 615 19.70 -22.13 -10.79
C THR A 615 18.56 -21.33 -10.17
N LEU A 616 18.87 -20.32 -9.34
CA LEU A 616 17.87 -19.44 -8.73
C LEU A 616 17.13 -18.60 -9.77
N PHE A 617 17.83 -18.08 -10.78
CA PHE A 617 17.20 -17.32 -11.86
C PHE A 617 16.22 -18.17 -12.68
N ARG A 618 16.56 -19.44 -12.96
CA ARG A 618 15.64 -20.37 -13.62
C ARG A 618 14.42 -20.68 -12.76
N GLU A 619 14.61 -20.90 -11.47
CA GLU A 619 13.50 -21.11 -10.52
C GLU A 619 12.56 -19.90 -10.48
N ALA A 620 13.13 -18.68 -10.35
CA ALA A 620 12.36 -17.44 -10.36
C ALA A 620 11.65 -17.22 -11.71
N LEU A 621 12.31 -17.52 -12.83
CA LEU A 621 11.75 -17.39 -14.17
C LEU A 621 10.56 -18.33 -14.38
N GLU A 622 10.71 -19.60 -14.01
CA GLU A 622 9.64 -20.59 -14.12
C GLU A 622 8.41 -20.16 -13.29
N GLY A 623 8.62 -19.78 -12.04
CA GLY A 623 7.53 -19.31 -11.18
C GLY A 623 6.87 -18.02 -11.71
N ARG A 624 7.66 -17.06 -12.22
CA ARG A 624 7.12 -15.81 -12.78
C ARG A 624 6.35 -16.06 -14.08
N ARG A 625 6.80 -16.98 -14.94
CA ARG A 625 6.05 -17.39 -16.14
C ARG A 625 4.71 -18.04 -15.80
N GLU A 626 4.70 -18.91 -14.78
CA GLU A 626 3.47 -19.57 -14.33
C GLU A 626 2.45 -18.60 -13.71
N THR A 627 2.92 -17.62 -12.94
CA THR A 627 2.04 -16.74 -12.12
C THR A 627 1.73 -15.39 -12.75
N LEU A 628 2.71 -14.77 -13.41
CA LEU A 628 2.59 -13.44 -14.01
C LEU A 628 2.50 -13.49 -15.54
N GLY A 629 2.91 -14.61 -16.14
CA GLY A 629 2.98 -14.78 -17.59
C GLY A 629 4.29 -14.28 -18.22
N ASP A 630 4.48 -14.60 -19.51
CA ASP A 630 5.72 -14.33 -20.25
C ASP A 630 5.98 -12.84 -20.51
N ARG A 631 4.92 -12.03 -20.58
CA ARG A 631 4.99 -10.62 -20.97
C ARG A 631 5.10 -9.66 -19.79
N HIS A 632 5.05 -10.16 -18.56
CA HIS A 632 5.14 -9.33 -17.38
C HIS A 632 6.54 -8.72 -17.22
N SER A 633 6.61 -7.46 -16.78
CA SER A 633 7.86 -6.71 -16.55
C SER A 633 8.91 -7.52 -15.79
N ASP A 634 8.51 -8.10 -14.66
CA ASP A 634 9.40 -8.89 -13.80
C ASP A 634 9.89 -10.18 -14.48
N THR A 635 9.04 -10.84 -15.27
CA THR A 635 9.44 -12.03 -16.05
C THR A 635 10.50 -11.63 -17.07
N LEU A 636 10.26 -10.56 -17.83
CA LEU A 636 11.18 -10.07 -18.86
C LEU A 636 12.51 -9.57 -18.26
N THR A 637 12.47 -9.00 -17.05
CA THR A 637 13.67 -8.63 -16.30
C THR A 637 14.48 -9.86 -15.91
N THR A 638 13.83 -10.94 -15.45
CA THR A 638 14.51 -12.21 -15.17
C THR A 638 15.09 -12.83 -16.43
N VAL A 639 14.36 -12.82 -17.55
CA VAL A 639 14.84 -13.33 -18.86
C VAL A 639 16.10 -12.57 -19.29
N ASN A 640 16.06 -11.24 -19.25
CA ASN A 640 17.19 -10.38 -19.63
C ASN A 640 18.43 -10.66 -18.77
N ASN A 641 18.27 -10.78 -17.45
CA ASN A 641 19.40 -10.97 -16.55
C ASN A 641 19.92 -12.42 -16.52
N LEU A 642 19.07 -13.40 -16.80
CA LEU A 642 19.51 -14.76 -17.11
C LEU A 642 20.33 -14.77 -18.41
N GLY A 643 19.98 -13.94 -19.39
CA GLY A 643 20.79 -13.71 -20.59
C GLY A 643 22.19 -13.22 -20.25
N THR A 644 22.31 -12.24 -19.35
CA THR A 644 23.60 -11.74 -18.85
C THR A 644 24.42 -12.85 -18.17
N LEU A 645 23.79 -13.69 -17.34
CA LEU A 645 24.47 -14.82 -16.72
C LEU A 645 24.97 -15.88 -17.72
N LEU A 646 24.20 -16.16 -18.77
CA LEU A 646 24.63 -17.08 -19.82
C LEU A 646 25.78 -16.49 -20.64
N GLN A 647 25.74 -15.18 -20.91
CA GLN A 647 26.84 -14.44 -21.55
C GLN A 647 28.11 -14.51 -20.69
N ASP A 648 28.02 -14.27 -19.38
CA ASP A 648 29.13 -14.39 -18.43
C ASP A 648 29.69 -15.83 -18.39
N GLN A 649 28.85 -16.84 -18.59
CA GLN A 649 29.25 -18.25 -18.70
C GLN A 649 29.85 -18.60 -20.09
N GLY A 650 29.77 -17.70 -21.06
CA GLY A 650 30.22 -17.89 -22.44
C GLY A 650 29.20 -18.57 -23.37
N ASP A 651 27.98 -18.81 -22.93
CA ASP A 651 26.86 -19.30 -23.76
C ASP A 651 26.18 -18.13 -24.49
N LEU A 652 26.88 -17.62 -25.51
CA LEU A 652 26.44 -16.45 -26.28
C LEU A 652 25.14 -16.70 -27.06
N ASP A 653 24.94 -17.91 -27.57
CA ASP A 653 23.73 -18.29 -28.32
C ASP A 653 22.50 -18.32 -27.39
N GLY A 654 22.66 -18.89 -26.19
CA GLY A 654 21.61 -18.89 -25.17
C GLY A 654 21.27 -17.48 -24.67
N ALA A 655 22.29 -16.63 -24.49
CA ALA A 655 22.10 -15.23 -24.14
C ALA A 655 21.35 -14.44 -25.22
N GLU A 656 21.70 -14.65 -26.49
CA GLU A 656 21.05 -13.97 -27.62
C GLU A 656 19.55 -14.29 -27.70
N ALA A 657 19.20 -15.57 -27.53
CA ALA A 657 17.81 -16.01 -27.54
C ALA A 657 16.99 -15.32 -26.44
N LEU A 658 17.51 -15.23 -25.22
CA LEU A 658 16.83 -14.58 -24.09
C LEU A 658 16.74 -13.06 -24.27
N TYR A 659 17.80 -12.39 -24.74
CA TYR A 659 17.74 -10.96 -25.00
C TYR A 659 16.75 -10.61 -26.11
N CYS A 660 16.71 -11.40 -27.19
CA CYS A 660 15.74 -11.21 -28.27
C CYS A 660 14.30 -11.44 -27.80
N GLU A 661 14.06 -12.45 -26.96
CA GLU A 661 12.76 -12.69 -26.33
C GLU A 661 12.34 -11.48 -25.49
N ALA A 662 13.20 -11.04 -24.57
CA ALA A 662 12.92 -9.92 -23.67
C ALA A 662 12.67 -8.62 -24.45
N LEU A 663 13.53 -8.31 -25.43
CA LEU A 663 13.43 -7.11 -26.24
C LEU A 663 12.16 -7.11 -27.09
N GLY A 664 11.83 -8.23 -27.75
CA GLY A 664 10.63 -8.35 -28.57
C GLY A 664 9.36 -8.12 -27.75
N ALA A 665 9.27 -8.75 -26.58
CA ALA A 665 8.13 -8.57 -25.69
C ALA A 665 8.03 -7.14 -25.15
N ARG A 666 9.15 -6.53 -24.71
CA ARG A 666 9.17 -5.15 -24.18
C ARG A 666 8.78 -4.11 -25.24
N ARG A 667 9.22 -4.29 -26.50
CA ARG A 667 8.81 -3.42 -27.62
C ARG A 667 7.30 -3.49 -27.86
N GLU A 668 6.70 -4.67 -27.76
CA GLU A 668 5.25 -4.85 -27.95
C GLU A 668 4.44 -4.25 -26.79
N THR A 669 4.89 -4.41 -25.54
CA THR A 669 4.11 -4.03 -24.35
C THR A 669 4.36 -2.60 -23.88
N LEU A 670 5.62 -2.14 -23.89
CA LEU A 670 6.04 -0.84 -23.35
C LEU A 670 6.42 0.16 -24.44
N GLY A 671 6.72 -0.32 -25.65
CA GLY A 671 7.22 0.49 -26.76
C GLY A 671 8.74 0.67 -26.75
N ASP A 672 9.27 1.26 -27.83
CA ASP A 672 10.71 1.39 -28.08
C ASP A 672 11.43 2.35 -27.12
N ARG A 673 10.70 3.31 -26.55
CA ARG A 673 11.26 4.41 -25.74
C ARG A 673 11.26 4.13 -24.24
N HIS A 674 10.68 3.01 -23.80
CA HIS A 674 10.62 2.69 -22.39
C HIS A 674 12.02 2.38 -21.83
N PRO A 675 12.39 2.84 -20.63
CA PRO A 675 13.71 2.60 -20.03
C PRO A 675 14.14 1.13 -20.02
N ASP A 676 13.20 0.22 -19.74
CA ASP A 676 13.46 -1.23 -19.76
C ASP A 676 13.73 -1.77 -21.17
N THR A 677 13.02 -1.29 -22.19
CA THR A 677 13.27 -1.66 -23.59
C THR A 677 14.68 -1.20 -23.99
N LEU A 678 15.04 0.03 -23.64
CA LEU A 678 16.35 0.62 -23.92
C LEU A 678 17.49 -0.11 -23.20
N THR A 679 17.22 -0.64 -22.00
CA THR A 679 18.18 -1.48 -21.27
C THR A 679 18.40 -2.81 -21.98
N SER A 680 17.35 -3.46 -22.48
CA SER A 680 17.48 -4.70 -23.27
C SER A 680 18.20 -4.47 -24.61
N ILE A 681 17.94 -3.33 -25.28
CA ILE A 681 18.69 -2.94 -26.49
C ILE A 681 20.18 -2.82 -26.19
N ASN A 682 20.52 -2.13 -25.09
CA ASN A 682 21.91 -1.94 -24.68
C ASN A 682 22.59 -3.29 -24.34
N ASN A 683 21.91 -4.19 -23.63
CA ASN A 683 22.47 -5.51 -23.29
C ASN A 683 22.67 -6.41 -24.51
N LEU A 684 21.73 -6.39 -25.48
CA LEU A 684 21.93 -7.06 -26.75
C LEU A 684 23.10 -6.45 -27.55
N GLY A 685 23.26 -5.13 -27.50
CA GLY A 685 24.44 -4.44 -28.06
C GLY A 685 25.75 -4.92 -27.46
N THR A 686 25.82 -5.09 -26.13
CA THR A 686 26.98 -5.67 -25.44
C THR A 686 27.26 -7.10 -25.92
N LEU A 687 26.22 -7.93 -26.05
CA LEU A 687 26.38 -9.31 -26.53
C LEU A 687 26.93 -9.36 -27.96
N LEU A 688 26.38 -8.55 -28.88
CA LEU A 688 26.85 -8.48 -30.26
C LEU A 688 28.30 -7.98 -30.33
N GLN A 689 28.68 -7.05 -29.46
CA GLN A 689 30.07 -6.62 -29.31
C GLN A 689 30.99 -7.79 -28.89
N ASP A 690 30.56 -8.62 -27.95
CA ASP A 690 31.32 -9.80 -27.50
C ASP A 690 31.40 -10.91 -28.57
N GLN A 691 30.35 -11.04 -29.40
CA GLN A 691 30.37 -11.89 -30.60
C GLN A 691 31.24 -11.31 -31.73
N GLY A 692 31.65 -10.04 -31.64
CA GLY A 692 32.46 -9.33 -32.62
C GLY A 692 31.67 -8.64 -33.75
N ASP A 693 30.34 -8.65 -33.71
CA ASP A 693 29.49 -7.89 -34.63
C ASP A 693 29.35 -6.43 -34.17
N LEU A 694 30.44 -5.69 -34.33
CA LEU A 694 30.55 -4.31 -33.86
C LEU A 694 29.63 -3.35 -34.62
N ASP A 695 29.20 -3.66 -35.84
CA ASP A 695 28.33 -2.80 -36.65
C ASP A 695 26.88 -2.88 -36.17
N SER A 696 26.37 -4.09 -35.92
CA SER A 696 25.04 -4.27 -35.33
C SER A 696 24.99 -3.74 -33.89
N ALA A 697 26.07 -3.92 -33.11
CA ALA A 697 26.18 -3.34 -31.77
C ALA A 697 26.12 -1.81 -31.79
N GLU A 698 26.80 -1.15 -32.74
CA GLU A 698 26.77 0.31 -32.88
C GLU A 698 25.35 0.81 -33.16
N ALA A 699 24.62 0.15 -34.05
CA ALA A 699 23.25 0.52 -34.38
C ALA A 699 22.34 0.48 -33.14
N LEU A 700 22.42 -0.59 -32.33
CA LEU A 700 21.63 -0.73 -31.10
C LEU A 700 22.04 0.30 -30.04
N TYR A 701 23.34 0.53 -29.84
CA TYR A 701 23.79 1.54 -28.88
C TYR A 701 23.37 2.96 -29.28
N CYS A 702 23.41 3.29 -30.58
CA CYS A 702 22.92 4.58 -31.07
C CYS A 702 21.42 4.73 -30.87
N GLU A 703 20.64 3.70 -31.21
CA GLU A 703 19.18 3.66 -30.97
C GLU A 703 18.87 3.92 -29.49
N ALA A 704 19.52 3.18 -28.58
CA ALA A 704 19.30 3.32 -27.15
C ALA A 704 19.70 4.71 -26.64
N LEU A 705 20.84 5.24 -27.08
CA LEU A 705 21.34 6.54 -26.66
C LEU A 705 20.45 7.69 -27.14
N GLU A 706 20.04 7.68 -28.41
CA GLU A 706 19.15 8.71 -28.97
C GLU A 706 17.82 8.75 -28.23
N ALA A 707 17.21 7.59 -28.00
CA ALA A 707 15.96 7.52 -27.26
C ALA A 707 16.10 7.98 -25.80
N LYS A 708 17.17 7.60 -25.09
CA LYS A 708 17.42 8.07 -23.70
C LYS A 708 17.68 9.57 -23.63
N ARG A 709 18.40 10.16 -24.59
CA ARG A 709 18.60 11.61 -24.66
C ARG A 709 17.27 12.35 -24.84
N GLU A 710 16.36 11.82 -25.65
CA GLU A 710 15.04 12.42 -25.84
C GLU A 710 14.14 12.28 -24.62
N THR A 711 14.15 11.13 -23.93
CA THR A 711 13.21 10.85 -22.82
C THR A 711 13.71 11.28 -21.44
N LEU A 712 14.99 11.07 -21.14
CA LEU A 712 15.57 11.34 -19.81
C LEU A 712 16.47 12.58 -19.81
N GLY A 713 16.91 13.02 -20.99
CA GLY A 713 17.86 14.11 -21.17
C GLY A 713 19.32 13.66 -21.11
N ASP A 714 20.22 14.55 -21.54
CA ASP A 714 21.65 14.27 -21.71
C ASP A 714 22.39 13.98 -20.39
N ARG A 715 21.90 14.53 -19.27
CA ARG A 715 22.58 14.47 -17.96
C ARG A 715 22.10 13.32 -17.06
N HIS A 716 21.10 12.56 -17.48
CA HIS A 716 20.58 11.45 -16.69
C HIS A 716 21.60 10.31 -16.60
N SER A 717 21.72 9.65 -15.45
CA SER A 717 22.76 8.62 -15.23
C SER A 717 22.68 7.50 -16.27
N ASP A 718 21.48 7.04 -16.62
CA ASP A 718 21.25 6.00 -17.62
C ASP A 718 21.64 6.41 -19.04
N THR A 719 21.47 7.69 -19.39
CA THR A 719 21.94 8.26 -20.68
C THR A 719 23.46 8.24 -20.70
N LEU A 720 24.10 8.71 -19.62
CA LEU A 720 25.56 8.74 -19.48
C LEU A 720 26.19 7.34 -19.46
N THR A 721 25.46 6.33 -18.94
CA THR A 721 25.87 4.92 -19.04
C THR A 721 25.88 4.45 -20.49
N SER A 722 24.84 4.77 -21.28
CA SER A 722 24.82 4.45 -22.71
C SER A 722 25.88 5.21 -23.52
N VAL A 723 26.19 6.46 -23.16
CA VAL A 723 27.33 7.21 -23.73
C VAL A 723 28.65 6.48 -23.47
N ASN A 724 28.89 6.02 -22.24
CA ASN A 724 30.08 5.24 -21.89
C ASN A 724 30.16 3.92 -22.66
N ASN A 725 29.05 3.20 -22.84
CA ASN A 725 29.03 1.92 -23.56
C ASN A 725 29.37 2.12 -25.05
N LEU A 726 28.77 3.13 -25.69
CA LEU A 726 29.11 3.51 -27.07
C LEU A 726 30.57 3.94 -27.21
N GLY A 727 31.10 4.71 -26.25
CA GLY A 727 32.53 5.03 -26.20
C GLY A 727 33.43 3.79 -26.12
N GLY A 728 33.02 2.78 -25.34
CA GLY A 728 33.70 1.49 -25.25
C GLY A 728 33.69 0.70 -26.56
N LEU A 729 32.57 0.71 -27.29
CA LEU A 729 32.47 0.12 -28.62
C LEU A 729 33.37 0.83 -29.63
N LEU A 730 33.32 2.16 -29.70
CA LEU A 730 34.13 2.94 -30.64
C LEU A 730 35.62 2.73 -30.39
N ARG A 731 36.03 2.64 -29.11
CA ARG A 731 37.38 2.22 -28.73
C ARG A 731 37.71 0.83 -29.29
N ALA A 732 36.80 -0.14 -29.17
CA ALA A 732 36.99 -1.49 -29.72
C ALA A 732 37.08 -1.51 -31.27
N LYS A 733 36.37 -0.60 -31.95
CA LYS A 733 36.52 -0.35 -33.41
C LYS A 733 37.83 0.36 -33.78
N GLY A 734 38.53 0.93 -32.81
CA GLY A 734 39.75 1.72 -33.01
C GLY A 734 39.50 3.20 -33.31
N ASP A 735 38.26 3.68 -33.25
CA ASP A 735 37.94 5.12 -33.33
C ASP A 735 38.14 5.77 -31.95
N LEU A 736 39.41 5.96 -31.60
CA LEU A 736 39.79 6.45 -30.27
C LEU A 736 39.42 7.93 -30.05
N ASP A 737 39.27 8.72 -31.11
CA ASP A 737 38.94 10.15 -31.00
C ASP A 737 37.46 10.36 -30.68
N SER A 738 36.57 9.66 -31.37
CA SER A 738 35.14 9.68 -31.06
C SER A 738 34.86 9.06 -29.67
N ALA A 739 35.58 7.99 -29.31
CA ALA A 739 35.50 7.41 -27.96
C ALA A 739 35.92 8.40 -26.86
N GLU A 740 36.95 9.21 -27.09
CA GLU A 740 37.40 10.22 -26.12
C GLU A 740 36.34 11.29 -25.92
N ALA A 741 35.73 11.77 -27.00
CA ALA A 741 34.66 12.76 -26.92
C ALA A 741 33.49 12.28 -26.04
N LEU A 742 33.03 11.03 -26.26
CA LEU A 742 31.96 10.45 -25.46
C LEU A 742 32.34 10.21 -24.00
N TYR A 743 33.55 9.70 -23.72
CA TYR A 743 34.00 9.53 -22.34
C TYR A 743 34.18 10.86 -21.60
N CYS A 744 34.68 11.91 -22.27
CA CYS A 744 34.78 13.24 -21.70
C CYS A 744 33.39 13.86 -21.43
N GLU A 745 32.44 13.68 -22.36
CA GLU A 745 31.04 14.09 -22.16
C GLU A 745 30.46 13.41 -20.91
N ALA A 746 30.56 12.09 -20.83
CA ALA A 746 30.02 11.31 -19.71
C ALA A 746 30.67 11.68 -18.37
N LEU A 747 32.00 11.83 -18.34
CA LEU A 747 32.74 12.21 -17.14
C LEU A 747 32.39 13.63 -16.69
N GLY A 748 32.34 14.60 -17.61
CA GLY A 748 31.99 15.99 -17.29
C GLY A 748 30.61 16.09 -16.69
N ALA A 749 29.62 15.46 -17.32
CA ALA A 749 28.24 15.45 -16.82
C ALA A 749 28.12 14.77 -15.44
N ARG A 750 28.77 13.60 -15.23
CA ARG A 750 28.73 12.90 -13.93
C ARG A 750 29.40 13.68 -12.80
N ARG A 751 30.51 14.39 -13.07
CA ARG A 751 31.15 15.28 -12.09
C ARG A 751 30.23 16.42 -11.67
N GLU A 752 29.49 17.01 -12.60
CA GLU A 752 28.53 18.07 -12.30
C GLU A 752 27.33 17.57 -11.50
N THR A 753 26.78 16.39 -11.82
CA THR A 753 25.53 15.90 -11.24
C THR A 753 25.70 15.04 -9.98
N LEU A 754 26.71 14.17 -9.94
CA LEU A 754 26.94 13.21 -8.85
C LEU A 754 28.16 13.57 -7.99
N GLY A 755 29.01 14.48 -8.49
CA GLY A 755 30.28 14.83 -7.86
C GLY A 755 31.43 13.87 -8.20
N ASP A 756 32.64 14.28 -7.83
CA ASP A 756 33.89 13.57 -8.19
C ASP A 756 34.04 12.19 -7.53
N ARG A 757 33.41 12.00 -6.36
CA ARG A 757 33.60 10.80 -5.53
C ARG A 757 32.57 9.70 -5.77
N HIS A 758 31.56 9.96 -6.60
CA HIS A 758 30.52 8.97 -6.88
C HIS A 758 31.06 7.80 -7.69
N SER A 759 30.59 6.58 -7.40
CA SER A 759 31.07 5.34 -8.04
C SER A 759 31.03 5.40 -9.57
N ASP A 760 29.92 5.90 -10.12
CA ASP A 760 29.72 6.09 -11.56
C ASP A 760 30.68 7.11 -12.17
N THR A 761 30.97 8.21 -11.48
CA THR A 761 31.96 9.19 -11.92
C THR A 761 33.33 8.53 -12.00
N LEU A 762 33.71 7.78 -10.97
CA LEU A 762 34.99 7.07 -10.90
C LEU A 762 35.09 5.95 -11.94
N THR A 763 33.98 5.33 -12.34
CA THR A 763 33.93 4.39 -13.48
C THR A 763 34.24 5.11 -14.79
N SER A 764 33.66 6.30 -15.03
CA SER A 764 33.99 7.10 -16.21
C SER A 764 35.45 7.57 -16.21
N VAL A 765 36.00 7.98 -15.05
CA VAL A 765 37.43 8.31 -14.90
C VAL A 765 38.30 7.13 -15.31
N ASN A 766 38.00 5.93 -14.80
CA ASN A 766 38.75 4.72 -15.13
C ASN A 766 38.65 4.35 -16.62
N ASN A 767 37.46 4.48 -17.23
CA ASN A 767 37.26 4.19 -18.66
C ASN A 767 38.03 5.18 -19.56
N LEU A 768 38.05 6.46 -19.21
CA LEU A 768 38.85 7.46 -19.91
C LEU A 768 40.36 7.20 -19.72
N GLY A 769 40.79 6.82 -18.52
CA GLY A 769 42.17 6.39 -18.25
C GLY A 769 42.60 5.21 -19.12
N PHE A 770 41.70 4.23 -19.31
CA PHE A 770 41.93 3.11 -20.21
C PHE A 770 42.05 3.54 -21.68
N LEU A 771 41.22 4.48 -22.13
CA LEU A 771 41.33 5.02 -23.47
C LEU A 771 42.65 5.77 -23.69
N LEU A 772 43.07 6.62 -22.75
CA LEU A 772 44.34 7.34 -22.82
C LEU A 772 45.52 6.37 -22.83
N HIS A 773 45.45 5.30 -22.04
CA HIS A 773 46.44 4.22 -22.08
C HIS A 773 46.50 3.60 -23.49
N ALA A 774 45.36 3.30 -24.11
CA ALA A 774 45.30 2.77 -25.47
C ALA A 774 45.80 3.77 -26.55
N LYS A 775 45.64 5.08 -26.34
CA LYS A 775 46.24 6.14 -27.18
C LYS A 775 47.74 6.31 -26.98
N GLY A 776 48.31 5.73 -25.91
CA GLY A 776 49.72 5.88 -25.54
C GLY A 776 50.01 7.12 -24.69
N ASP A 777 49.00 7.86 -24.23
CA ASP A 777 49.16 8.93 -23.23
C ASP A 777 49.24 8.32 -21.82
N LEU A 778 50.42 7.81 -21.50
CA LEU A 778 50.65 7.09 -20.24
C LEU A 778 50.59 8.01 -19.02
N ASP A 779 50.98 9.29 -19.16
CA ASP A 779 50.97 10.25 -18.06
C ASP A 779 49.53 10.67 -17.72
N GLY A 780 48.70 10.92 -18.74
CA GLY A 780 47.28 11.21 -18.57
C GLY A 780 46.52 10.02 -17.98
N ALA A 781 46.80 8.80 -18.46
CA ALA A 781 46.22 7.58 -17.92
C ALA A 781 46.60 7.35 -16.44
N GLU A 782 47.87 7.58 -16.05
CA GLU A 782 48.32 7.42 -14.67
C GLU A 782 47.59 8.38 -13.74
N ALA A 783 47.43 9.65 -14.14
CA ALA A 783 46.72 10.65 -13.36
C ALA A 783 45.27 10.23 -13.07
N LEU A 784 44.54 9.78 -14.10
CA LEU A 784 43.14 9.35 -13.96
C LEU A 784 43.01 8.08 -13.12
N TYR A 785 43.88 7.09 -13.30
CA TYR A 785 43.85 5.88 -12.48
C TYR A 785 44.18 6.16 -11.02
N CYS A 786 45.16 7.03 -10.73
CA CYS A 786 45.47 7.46 -9.37
C CYS A 786 44.30 8.22 -8.73
N GLU A 787 43.62 9.09 -9.47
CA GLU A 787 42.41 9.77 -9.02
C GLU A 787 41.31 8.75 -8.65
N ALA A 788 40.99 7.84 -9.57
CA ALA A 788 39.97 6.82 -9.37
C ALA A 788 40.28 5.92 -8.17
N LEU A 789 41.52 5.44 -8.07
CA LEU A 789 41.97 4.59 -6.98
C LEU A 789 41.91 5.30 -5.62
N GLY A 790 42.42 6.54 -5.54
CA GLY A 790 42.42 7.32 -4.32
C GLY A 790 41.02 7.56 -3.78
N ALA A 791 40.11 7.98 -4.66
CA ALA A 791 38.72 8.22 -4.29
C ALA A 791 37.98 6.92 -3.89
N ARG A 792 38.16 5.82 -4.63
CA ARG A 792 37.51 4.53 -4.31
C ARG A 792 37.99 3.93 -2.99
N ARG A 793 39.28 4.07 -2.65
CA ARG A 793 39.80 3.65 -1.33
C ARG A 793 39.14 4.41 -0.18
N GLU A 794 38.94 5.72 -0.34
CA GLU A 794 38.33 6.56 0.69
C GLU A 794 36.83 6.28 0.86
N THR A 795 36.11 6.03 -0.23
CA THR A 795 34.64 5.89 -0.20
C THR A 795 34.13 4.46 -0.08
N LEU A 796 34.80 3.49 -0.71
CA LEU A 796 34.36 2.10 -0.78
C LEU A 796 35.29 1.13 -0.03
N GLY A 797 36.49 1.59 0.33
CA GLY A 797 37.52 0.79 0.98
C GLY A 797 38.37 -0.03 0.00
N ASP A 798 39.44 -0.63 0.54
CA ASP A 798 40.48 -1.33 -0.25
C ASP A 798 39.99 -2.65 -0.88
N ARG A 799 38.92 -3.24 -0.33
CA ARG A 799 38.41 -4.55 -0.75
C ARG A 799 37.25 -4.47 -1.73
N HIS A 800 36.78 -3.28 -2.08
CA HIS A 800 35.66 -3.14 -3.00
C HIS A 800 36.09 -3.52 -4.44
N PRO A 801 35.25 -4.22 -5.22
CA PRO A 801 35.60 -4.65 -6.59
C PRO A 801 36.14 -3.51 -7.46
N GLY A 802 35.46 -2.36 -7.42
CA GLY A 802 35.90 -1.18 -8.15
C GLY A 802 37.30 -0.68 -7.72
N THR A 803 37.65 -0.80 -6.44
CA THR A 803 38.99 -0.43 -5.97
C THR A 803 40.03 -1.38 -6.55
N LEU A 804 39.77 -2.70 -6.48
CA LEU A 804 40.64 -3.74 -7.03
C LEU A 804 40.84 -3.58 -8.55
N THR A 805 39.77 -3.30 -9.31
CA THR A 805 39.88 -2.99 -10.75
C THR A 805 40.78 -1.78 -11.02
N SER A 806 40.72 -0.75 -10.17
CA SER A 806 41.56 0.45 -10.34
C SER A 806 43.02 0.16 -10.01
N ILE A 807 43.29 -0.66 -8.99
CA ILE A 807 44.64 -1.16 -8.67
C ILE A 807 45.20 -1.96 -9.83
N TYR A 808 44.41 -2.88 -10.39
CA TYR A 808 44.78 -3.70 -11.54
C TYR A 808 45.14 -2.84 -12.77
N ASN A 809 44.28 -1.90 -13.14
CA ASN A 809 44.49 -1.04 -14.31
C ASN A 809 45.73 -0.14 -14.16
N LEU A 810 45.95 0.42 -12.96
CA LEU A 810 47.17 1.17 -12.67
C LEU A 810 48.40 0.26 -12.71
N GLY A 811 48.30 -0.97 -12.19
CA GLY A 811 49.37 -1.97 -12.24
C GLY A 811 49.79 -2.32 -13.66
N LEU A 812 48.82 -2.53 -14.57
CA LEU A 812 49.06 -2.75 -15.99
C LEU A 812 49.78 -1.56 -16.64
N LEU A 813 49.32 -0.34 -16.38
CA LEU A 813 49.94 0.87 -16.91
C LEU A 813 51.41 0.99 -16.46
N LEU A 814 51.68 0.77 -15.17
CA LEU A 814 53.03 0.83 -14.62
C LEU A 814 53.94 -0.28 -15.19
N GLN A 815 53.37 -1.45 -15.48
CA GLN A 815 54.08 -2.52 -16.17
C GLN A 815 54.49 -2.08 -17.58
N ASP A 816 53.62 -1.39 -18.32
CA ASP A 816 53.88 -0.92 -19.68
C ASP A 816 54.84 0.28 -19.72
N GLN A 817 54.85 1.12 -18.67
CA GLN A 817 55.90 2.12 -18.42
C GLN A 817 57.26 1.50 -18.01
N GLY A 818 57.32 0.18 -17.77
CA GLY A 818 58.54 -0.52 -17.33
C GLY A 818 58.87 -0.38 -15.84
N ARG A 819 57.97 0.21 -15.04
CA ARG A 819 58.08 0.36 -13.58
C ARG A 819 57.66 -0.92 -12.85
N LEU A 820 58.35 -2.03 -13.18
CA LEU A 820 57.97 -3.38 -12.74
C LEU A 820 57.87 -3.54 -11.20
N GLY A 821 58.67 -2.79 -10.43
CA GLY A 821 58.63 -2.85 -8.96
C GLY A 821 57.32 -2.30 -8.38
N ASP A 822 56.86 -1.17 -8.91
CA ASP A 822 55.61 -0.53 -8.49
C ASP A 822 54.41 -1.38 -8.94
N ALA A 823 54.45 -1.88 -10.18
CA ALA A 823 53.43 -2.80 -10.71
C ALA A 823 53.31 -4.09 -9.88
N ILE A 824 54.43 -4.72 -9.48
CA ILE A 824 54.42 -5.89 -8.58
C ILE A 824 53.76 -5.57 -7.24
N THR A 825 53.94 -4.35 -6.73
CA THR A 825 53.34 -3.93 -5.45
C THR A 825 51.83 -3.84 -5.58
N LEU A 826 51.33 -3.19 -6.64
CA LEU A 826 49.90 -3.09 -6.90
C LEU A 826 49.26 -4.46 -7.20
N PHE A 827 49.87 -5.30 -8.03
CA PHE A 827 49.31 -6.64 -8.29
C PHE A 827 49.33 -7.56 -7.06
N ARG A 828 50.24 -7.36 -6.12
CA ARG A 828 50.17 -8.06 -4.82
C ARG A 828 49.00 -7.58 -3.99
N GLU A 829 48.83 -6.26 -3.91
CA GLU A 829 47.72 -5.67 -3.18
C GLU A 829 46.37 -6.11 -3.76
N GLU A 830 46.25 -6.12 -5.08
CA GLU A 830 45.07 -6.60 -5.79
C GLU A 830 44.82 -8.09 -5.53
N LEU A 831 45.85 -8.93 -5.59
CA LEU A 831 45.74 -10.35 -5.25
C LEU A 831 45.32 -10.58 -3.79
N GLU A 832 45.92 -9.87 -2.84
CA GLU A 832 45.57 -9.95 -1.42
C GLU A 832 44.12 -9.50 -1.20
N GLY A 833 43.69 -8.44 -1.88
CA GLY A 833 42.31 -7.95 -1.86
C GLY A 833 41.32 -8.94 -2.46
N CYS A 834 41.63 -9.51 -3.64
CA CYS A 834 40.83 -10.55 -4.29
C CYS A 834 40.74 -11.82 -3.42
N ALA A 835 41.85 -12.27 -2.84
CA ALA A 835 41.88 -13.43 -1.95
C ALA A 835 41.07 -13.19 -0.67
N ALA A 836 41.16 -11.99 -0.07
CA ALA A 836 40.41 -11.63 1.12
C ALA A 836 38.90 -11.48 0.86
N ARG A 837 38.51 -11.10 -0.37
CA ARG A 837 37.12 -10.89 -0.77
C ARG A 837 36.45 -12.17 -1.25
N TYR A 838 37.05 -12.83 -2.24
CA TYR A 838 36.45 -13.95 -2.97
C TYR A 838 36.97 -15.31 -2.50
N GLY A 839 38.03 -15.34 -1.70
CA GLY A 839 38.75 -16.55 -1.32
C GLY A 839 39.82 -16.95 -2.35
N GLU A 840 40.71 -17.85 -1.93
CA GLU A 840 41.88 -18.27 -2.71
C GLU A 840 41.53 -19.04 -3.99
N GLY A 841 40.41 -19.77 -3.99
CA GLY A 841 39.98 -20.64 -5.09
C GLY A 841 39.11 -19.96 -6.15
N HIS A 842 38.76 -18.68 -5.98
CA HIS A 842 37.89 -17.96 -6.91
C HIS A 842 38.58 -17.63 -8.22
N GLU A 843 37.83 -17.59 -9.33
CA GLU A 843 38.39 -17.36 -10.67
C GLU A 843 39.12 -16.02 -10.79
N GLU A 844 38.56 -14.94 -10.25
CA GLU A 844 39.21 -13.62 -10.19
C GLU A 844 40.53 -13.65 -9.40
N THR A 845 40.54 -14.30 -8.22
CA THR A 845 41.76 -14.45 -7.42
C THR A 845 42.82 -15.27 -8.16
N GLN A 846 42.42 -16.33 -8.87
CA GLN A 846 43.31 -17.12 -9.70
C GLN A 846 43.84 -16.32 -10.89
N SER A 847 43.00 -15.54 -11.57
CA SER A 847 43.40 -14.65 -12.66
C SER A 847 44.40 -13.58 -12.19
N SER A 848 44.13 -12.95 -11.06
CA SER A 848 45.06 -12.03 -10.38
C SER A 848 46.40 -12.72 -10.06
N ALA A 849 46.37 -13.92 -9.50
CA ALA A 849 47.56 -14.70 -9.19
C ALA A 849 48.37 -15.05 -10.44
N ARG A 850 47.72 -15.42 -11.55
CA ARG A 850 48.37 -15.66 -12.85
C ARG A 850 49.06 -14.40 -13.37
N ASN A 851 48.37 -13.26 -13.29
CA ASN A 851 48.89 -11.96 -13.75
C ASN A 851 50.14 -11.56 -12.94
N LEU A 852 50.07 -11.65 -11.61
CA LEU A 852 51.21 -11.39 -10.74
C LEU A 852 52.37 -12.37 -10.99
N ALA A 853 52.09 -13.67 -11.12
CA ALA A 853 53.11 -14.69 -11.37
C ALA A 853 53.80 -14.47 -12.72
N ALA A 854 53.05 -14.10 -13.77
CA ALA A 854 53.60 -13.75 -15.07
C ALA A 854 54.52 -12.52 -14.98
N LEU A 855 54.11 -11.48 -14.26
CA LEU A 855 54.94 -10.29 -14.05
C LEU A 855 56.21 -10.60 -13.25
N LEU A 856 56.11 -11.41 -12.19
CA LEU A 856 57.25 -11.85 -11.39
C LEU A 856 58.27 -12.63 -12.24
N LYS A 857 57.80 -13.51 -13.15
CA LYS A 857 58.66 -14.19 -14.13
C LYS A 857 59.36 -13.18 -15.05
N LYS A 858 58.63 -12.20 -15.58
CA LYS A 858 59.18 -11.12 -16.42
C LYS A 858 60.23 -10.29 -15.69
N ALA A 859 60.06 -10.09 -14.38
CA ALA A 859 61.00 -9.39 -13.51
C ALA A 859 62.17 -10.27 -12.99
N GLY A 860 62.29 -11.53 -13.43
CA GLY A 860 63.36 -12.45 -13.03
C GLY A 860 63.20 -13.05 -11.62
N ARG A 861 62.03 -12.94 -11.01
CA ARG A 861 61.71 -13.43 -9.64
C ARG A 861 61.05 -14.81 -9.66
N GLN A 862 61.68 -15.78 -10.31
CA GLN A 862 61.10 -17.11 -10.58
C GLN A 862 60.55 -17.83 -9.33
N ARG A 863 61.30 -17.84 -8.22
CA ARG A 863 60.86 -18.51 -6.98
C ARG A 863 59.56 -17.93 -6.42
N GLN A 864 59.41 -16.61 -6.46
CA GLN A 864 58.18 -15.96 -5.96
C GLN A 864 57.00 -16.24 -6.88
N ALA A 865 57.24 -16.35 -8.19
CA ALA A 865 56.19 -16.73 -9.13
C ALA A 865 55.73 -18.17 -8.91
N ASP A 866 56.65 -19.09 -8.65
CA ASP A 866 56.35 -20.50 -8.36
C ASP A 866 55.62 -20.66 -7.01
N GLU A 867 55.95 -19.83 -6.01
CA GLU A 867 55.25 -19.77 -4.72
C GLU A 867 53.79 -19.29 -4.89
N ILE A 868 53.55 -18.19 -5.61
CA ILE A 868 52.19 -17.69 -5.90
C ILE A 868 51.39 -18.76 -6.66
N ALA A 869 51.97 -19.36 -7.69
CA ALA A 869 51.35 -20.43 -8.47
C ALA A 869 50.95 -21.63 -7.60
N ALA A 870 51.81 -22.03 -6.66
CA ALA A 870 51.53 -23.13 -5.74
C ALA A 870 50.44 -22.80 -4.71
N THR A 871 50.42 -21.57 -4.18
CA THR A 871 49.43 -21.13 -3.18
C THR A 871 48.02 -21.05 -3.78
N TYR A 872 47.89 -20.49 -4.98
CA TYR A 872 46.59 -20.23 -5.60
C TYR A 872 46.18 -21.26 -6.67
N GLY A 873 47.03 -22.27 -6.92
CA GLY A 873 46.73 -23.39 -7.82
C GLY A 873 46.70 -23.02 -9.31
N VAL A 874 47.58 -22.12 -9.77
CA VAL A 874 47.57 -21.53 -11.12
C VAL A 874 48.83 -21.73 -11.95
#